data_AF-A0A4Y7PQF9-F1
#
_entry.id   AF-A0A4Y7PQF9-F1
#
_cell.length_a   1.000
_cell.length_b   1.000
_cell.length_c   1.000
_cell.angle_alpha   90.00
_cell.angle_beta   90.00
_cell.angle_gamma   90.00
#
_symmetry.space_group_name_H-M   'P 1'
#
loop_
_entity.id
_entity.type
_entity.pdbx_description
1 polymer ?
#
loop_
_entity_poly.entity_id
_entity_poly.type
_entity_poly.pdbx_seq_one_letter_code
_entity_poly.pdbx_strand_id
1 'polypeptide(L)'
;MKVIGDDVDHFLVDHLFQGWKWAARVVSMLRESQGGDVLEEFGGDMIRSLTDAIHWLKSMDGGTNQCLFRTKMLYDYNPEFPETFVGDPPPNILAAPPEEDLKYWDVIIQMSLSDSQSQLHTVLSGDLDRDSQYDVWKVVHQFSLSCRRPGNAKLVEDLFMTTPSFLEKFTVNQIPKKAFSPDDTQIEIVDRQAIAEMAHIEPEHGADGELSNQYLHYLLSLYGASRPLEDPRCYVEMVPWEELESVTTFDLEDEGIDITLPYSENPPSVNPTTTSQWKLWKPQSFQFFESHHFHPEDEVYQYCVANGWHLPGHSVRDRVIFRATRLEDSEFVNGLRKYWEHWNVCCLTFNPAENQLYVLETIPGIHFRVRQRHHSEGAALTYFRDIVEQRVRETESFALIKSILGDDYQMRYEHVLRYIDPHDVHSISTDPLGEGENGVVYGATWTQPPAFLCTMQPSESEVPVVLKQVHPKFGEPDGIRKSLRELDITFQALVGAGAGCVTFLGATAFAVDEMGKILANDKPPISDVTKRIFFVFQRASEGTLLAFLHNEFETVSGINSWMLVVDSLSSIAGGLDQLHKRGIVHGDVHPGNIVVTKQFYPNEQVSENKFLLIDLGEGSRLSEGAVATSGSIYKIGPYAARG
;
A
#
# COMPACT_ATOMS: atom_id res chain seq x y z
N MET A 1 33.12 5.71 7.58
CA MET A 1 32.40 5.76 8.87
C MET A 1 32.69 7.09 9.57
N LYS A 2 32.20 8.22 9.03
CA LYS A 2 32.49 9.58 9.53
C LYS A 2 31.30 10.22 10.26
N VAL A 3 30.18 9.50 10.31
CA VAL A 3 28.88 10.01 10.76
C VAL A 3 28.63 9.71 12.24
N ILE A 4 29.40 8.79 12.83
CA ILE A 4 29.23 8.32 14.21
C ILE A 4 30.47 8.76 14.97
N GLY A 5 30.31 9.56 16.02
CA GLY A 5 31.41 10.19 16.75
C GLY A 5 32.44 9.18 17.28
N ASP A 6 33.68 9.63 17.47
CA ASP A 6 34.86 8.81 17.81
C ASP A 6 34.75 7.99 19.11
N ASP A 7 33.67 8.13 19.88
CA ASP A 7 33.43 7.48 21.18
C ASP A 7 32.53 6.24 21.14
N VAL A 8 32.03 5.81 19.97
CA VAL A 8 31.18 4.60 19.85
C VAL A 8 32.03 3.37 19.53
N ASP A 9 31.77 2.25 20.20
CA ASP A 9 32.48 0.98 19.96
C ASP A 9 32.32 0.53 18.50
N HIS A 10 33.37 0.76 17.70
CA HIS A 10 33.39 0.51 16.26
C HIS A 10 32.99 -0.93 15.90
N PHE A 11 33.25 -1.90 16.79
CA PHE A 11 32.89 -3.29 16.56
C PHE A 11 31.38 -3.52 16.47
N LEU A 12 30.59 -2.90 17.36
CA LEU A 12 29.14 -3.09 17.39
C LEU A 12 28.45 -2.36 16.23
N VAL A 13 28.94 -1.18 15.88
CA VAL A 13 28.45 -0.41 14.73
C VAL A 13 28.77 -1.15 13.43
N ASP A 14 29.98 -1.68 13.28
CA ASP A 14 30.34 -2.51 12.10
C ASP A 14 29.46 -3.77 12.03
N HIS A 15 29.19 -4.43 13.16
CA HIS A 15 28.34 -5.64 13.20
C HIS A 15 26.87 -5.36 12.86
N LEU A 16 26.35 -4.23 13.36
CA LEU A 16 25.03 -3.74 13.03
C LEU A 16 24.93 -3.39 11.53
N PHE A 17 25.83 -2.56 11.00
CA PHE A 17 25.76 -2.15 9.58
C PHE A 17 26.00 -3.29 8.60
N GLN A 18 26.90 -4.24 8.92
CA GLN A 18 27.11 -5.44 8.11
C GLN A 18 25.92 -6.41 8.16
N GLY A 19 25.08 -6.34 9.20
CA GLY A 19 23.87 -7.13 9.36
C GLY A 19 22.60 -6.48 8.80
N TRP A 20 22.68 -5.26 8.26
CA TRP A 20 21.51 -4.58 7.71
C TRP A 20 21.06 -5.23 6.41
N LYS A 21 19.76 -5.57 6.32
CA LYS A 21 19.14 -6.35 5.22
C LYS A 21 19.59 -5.92 3.82
N TRP A 22 19.65 -4.61 3.60
CA TRP A 22 20.01 -4.07 2.29
C TRP A 22 21.54 -4.05 2.06
N ALA A 23 22.34 -3.62 3.03
CA ALA A 23 23.80 -3.58 2.90
C ALA A 23 24.42 -4.97 2.72
N ALA A 24 24.02 -5.95 3.54
CA ALA A 24 24.47 -7.33 3.43
C ALA A 24 24.14 -7.93 2.05
N ARG A 25 22.94 -7.62 1.53
CA ARG A 25 22.47 -8.11 0.22
C ARG A 25 23.20 -7.46 -0.94
N VAL A 26 23.45 -6.15 -0.88
CA VAL A 26 24.31 -5.44 -1.84
C VAL A 26 25.71 -6.05 -1.85
N VAL A 27 26.31 -6.28 -0.68
CA VAL A 27 27.63 -6.91 -0.56
C VAL A 27 27.65 -8.34 -1.11
N SER A 28 26.65 -9.18 -0.78
CA SER A 28 26.56 -10.56 -1.30
C SER A 28 26.48 -10.57 -2.82
N MET A 29 25.60 -9.77 -3.40
CA MET A 29 25.44 -9.67 -4.84
C MET A 29 26.70 -9.19 -5.56
N LEU A 30 27.35 -8.15 -5.03
CA LEU A 30 28.57 -7.65 -5.63
C LEU A 30 29.68 -8.72 -5.59
N ARG A 31 29.75 -9.51 -4.51
CA ARG A 31 30.68 -10.65 -4.42
C ARG A 31 30.32 -11.78 -5.39
N GLU A 32 29.04 -12.09 -5.55
CA GLU A 32 28.56 -13.09 -6.53
C GLU A 32 28.87 -12.66 -7.97
N SER A 33 28.70 -11.37 -8.30
CA SER A 33 29.05 -10.82 -9.61
C SER A 33 30.56 -10.80 -9.90
N GLN A 34 31.39 -10.93 -8.88
CA GLN A 34 32.84 -11.10 -9.00
C GLN A 34 33.27 -12.57 -9.12
N GLY A 35 32.33 -13.52 -8.99
CA GLY A 35 32.60 -14.94 -9.17
C GLY A 35 33.07 -15.25 -10.59
N GLY A 36 34.06 -16.15 -10.73
CA GLY A 36 34.69 -16.46 -12.01
C GLY A 36 33.70 -16.85 -13.12
N ASP A 37 32.68 -17.65 -12.79
CA ASP A 37 31.67 -18.11 -13.75
C ASP A 37 30.79 -16.96 -14.27
N VAL A 38 30.39 -16.03 -13.38
CA VAL A 38 29.59 -14.85 -13.78
C VAL A 38 30.45 -13.89 -14.60
N LEU A 39 31.70 -13.67 -14.20
CA LEU A 39 32.61 -12.80 -14.94
C LEU A 39 32.86 -13.32 -16.37
N GLU A 40 32.98 -14.63 -16.55
CA GLU A 40 33.11 -15.28 -17.86
C GLU A 40 31.89 -15.03 -18.77
N GLU A 41 30.68 -15.04 -18.21
CA GLU A 41 29.44 -14.71 -18.94
C GLU A 41 29.45 -13.28 -19.50
N PHE A 42 30.07 -12.35 -18.76
CA PHE A 42 30.28 -10.97 -19.21
C PHE A 42 31.60 -10.76 -19.97
N GLY A 43 32.26 -11.83 -20.43
CA GLY A 43 33.49 -11.76 -21.22
C GLY A 43 34.70 -11.22 -20.45
N GLY A 44 34.71 -11.38 -19.13
CA GLY A 44 35.71 -10.83 -18.22
C GLY A 44 35.52 -9.35 -17.89
N ASP A 45 34.44 -8.71 -18.38
CA ASP A 45 34.15 -7.31 -18.12
C ASP A 45 33.47 -7.14 -16.76
N MET A 46 34.30 -6.95 -15.73
CA MET A 46 33.87 -6.75 -14.36
C MET A 46 33.00 -5.49 -14.19
N ILE A 47 33.27 -4.41 -14.94
CA ILE A 47 32.46 -3.17 -14.83
C ILE A 47 31.06 -3.45 -15.33
N ARG A 48 30.94 -4.18 -16.44
CA ARG A 48 29.64 -4.57 -17.00
C ARG A 48 28.89 -5.51 -16.05
N SER A 49 29.55 -6.52 -15.48
CA SER A 49 28.93 -7.44 -14.52
C SER A 49 28.41 -6.74 -13.26
N LEU A 50 29.19 -5.82 -12.68
CA LEU A 50 28.78 -5.01 -11.52
C LEU A 50 27.65 -4.05 -11.86
N THR A 51 27.69 -3.43 -13.05
CA THR A 51 26.62 -2.55 -13.53
C THR A 51 25.31 -3.32 -13.67
N ASP A 52 25.37 -4.55 -14.20
CA ASP A 52 24.22 -5.44 -14.31
C ASP A 52 23.70 -5.88 -12.94
N ALA A 53 24.59 -6.21 -11.99
CA ALA A 53 24.20 -6.54 -10.62
C ALA A 53 23.47 -5.36 -9.92
N ILE A 54 23.93 -4.13 -10.13
CA ILE A 54 23.28 -2.92 -9.60
C ILE A 54 21.96 -2.64 -10.33
N HIS A 55 21.90 -2.87 -11.64
CA HIS A 55 20.65 -2.79 -12.40
C HIS A 55 19.64 -3.83 -11.92
N TRP A 56 20.09 -5.03 -11.60
CA TRP A 56 19.27 -6.08 -11.05
C TRP A 56 18.76 -5.73 -9.65
N LEU A 57 19.60 -5.14 -8.79
CA LEU A 57 19.18 -4.59 -7.49
C LEU A 57 18.06 -3.54 -7.63
N LYS A 58 18.10 -2.69 -8.67
CA LYS A 58 17.01 -1.74 -8.97
C LYS A 58 15.69 -2.43 -9.36
N SER A 59 15.76 -3.65 -9.87
CA SER A 59 14.62 -4.40 -10.40
C SER A 59 14.04 -5.44 -9.43
N MET A 60 14.77 -5.79 -8.37
CA MET A 60 14.33 -6.76 -7.37
C MET A 60 13.29 -6.18 -6.41
N ASP A 61 12.39 -7.05 -5.94
CA ASP A 61 11.35 -6.83 -4.92
C ASP A 61 10.08 -6.05 -5.30
N GLY A 62 9.81 -5.77 -6.59
CA GLY A 62 8.51 -5.18 -7.00
C GLY A 62 8.25 -3.75 -6.47
N GLY A 63 9.15 -3.22 -5.63
CA GLY A 63 9.23 -1.85 -5.14
C GLY A 63 10.36 -1.10 -5.84
N THR A 64 10.30 -1.03 -7.17
CA THR A 64 11.32 -0.40 -8.04
C THR A 64 11.81 0.95 -7.55
N ASN A 65 10.94 1.74 -6.91
CA ASN A 65 11.28 3.07 -6.43
C ASN A 65 12.08 3.09 -5.10
N GLN A 66 11.83 2.18 -4.15
CA GLN A 66 12.67 2.05 -2.94
C GLN A 66 14.07 1.56 -3.30
N CYS A 67 14.15 0.61 -4.23
CA CYS A 67 15.42 0.10 -4.74
C CYS A 67 16.20 1.19 -5.49
N LEU A 68 15.53 2.02 -6.30
CA LEU A 68 16.15 3.16 -6.98
C LEU A 68 16.73 4.19 -6.00
N PHE A 69 16.00 4.56 -4.93
CA PHE A 69 16.49 5.47 -3.90
C PHE A 69 17.74 4.90 -3.21
N ARG A 70 17.66 3.66 -2.72
CA ARG A 70 18.79 3.03 -2.02
C ARG A 70 20.00 2.86 -2.94
N THR A 71 19.79 2.48 -4.20
CA THR A 71 20.87 2.44 -5.20
C THR A 71 21.47 3.82 -5.47
N LYS A 72 20.67 4.89 -5.51
CA LYS A 72 21.20 6.26 -5.62
C LYS A 72 22.06 6.62 -4.40
N MET A 73 21.60 6.31 -3.19
CA MET A 73 22.39 6.50 -1.97
C MET A 73 23.72 5.73 -2.00
N LEU A 74 23.74 4.51 -2.57
CA LEU A 74 24.97 3.74 -2.77
C LEU A 74 26.00 4.54 -3.58
N TYR A 75 25.59 5.13 -4.69
CA TYR A 75 26.44 5.96 -5.54
C TYR A 75 26.85 7.27 -4.86
N ASP A 76 25.90 7.95 -4.21
CA ASP A 76 26.15 9.24 -3.56
C ASP A 76 27.15 9.12 -2.39
N TYR A 77 27.08 8.03 -1.60
CA TYR A 77 28.01 7.78 -0.49
C TYR A 77 29.31 7.10 -0.87
N ASN A 78 29.38 6.53 -2.07
CA ASN A 78 30.58 5.91 -2.60
C ASN A 78 30.91 6.56 -3.97
N PRO A 79 31.32 7.83 -4.01
CA PRO A 79 31.58 8.52 -5.27
C PRO A 79 32.74 7.90 -6.07
N GLU A 80 33.66 7.21 -5.39
CA GLU A 80 34.78 6.48 -6.03
C GLU A 80 34.35 5.10 -6.57
N PHE A 81 33.13 4.63 -6.25
CA PHE A 81 32.63 3.29 -6.57
C PHE A 81 32.77 2.87 -8.05
N PRO A 82 32.62 3.75 -9.06
CA PRO A 82 32.88 3.39 -10.46
C PRO A 82 34.36 3.13 -10.78
N GLU A 83 35.30 3.70 -10.01
CA GLU A 83 36.74 3.68 -10.27
C GLU A 83 37.49 2.66 -9.39
N THR A 84 37.01 2.40 -8.16
CA THR A 84 37.71 1.53 -7.19
C THR A 84 37.59 0.04 -7.46
N PHE A 85 36.58 -0.41 -8.23
CA PHE A 85 36.34 -1.84 -8.45
C PHE A 85 37.33 -2.50 -9.41
N VAL A 86 38.22 -1.75 -10.06
CA VAL A 86 39.24 -2.32 -10.96
C VAL A 86 40.43 -2.84 -10.14
N GLY A 87 40.32 -4.06 -9.59
CA GLY A 87 41.48 -4.84 -9.14
C GLY A 87 41.29 -5.67 -7.87
N ASP A 88 40.56 -5.17 -6.87
CA ASP A 88 40.21 -5.88 -5.63
C ASP A 88 38.86 -5.33 -5.10
N PRO A 89 38.01 -6.14 -4.45
CA PRO A 89 36.81 -5.62 -3.79
C PRO A 89 37.21 -4.62 -2.70
N PRO A 90 36.59 -3.42 -2.63
CA PRO A 90 36.87 -2.50 -1.54
C PRO A 90 36.48 -3.19 -0.22
N PRO A 91 37.38 -3.22 0.78
CA PRO A 91 37.10 -3.92 2.04
C PRO A 91 35.93 -3.32 2.80
N ASN A 92 35.53 -2.08 2.50
CA ASN A 92 34.47 -1.34 3.19
C ASN A 92 33.57 -0.61 2.18
N ILE A 93 32.48 -1.24 1.73
CA ILE A 93 31.37 -0.47 1.13
C ILE A 93 30.79 0.39 2.25
N LEU A 94 30.82 1.72 2.07
CA LEU A 94 30.21 2.61 3.03
C LEU A 94 28.70 2.59 2.80
N ALA A 95 28.02 1.68 3.49
CA ALA A 95 26.60 1.80 3.75
C ALA A 95 26.45 2.77 4.93
N ALA A 96 26.29 4.06 4.64
CA ALA A 96 25.75 4.99 5.62
C ALA A 96 24.22 4.79 5.65
N PRO A 97 23.58 4.85 6.82
CA PRO A 97 22.14 4.93 6.82
C PRO A 97 21.76 6.27 6.17
N PRO A 98 20.58 6.37 5.54
CA PRO A 98 20.01 7.65 5.16
C PRO A 98 20.17 8.67 6.31
N GLU A 99 20.51 9.93 6.01
CA GLU A 99 20.77 10.96 7.05
C GLU A 99 19.58 11.13 8.01
N GLU A 100 18.39 10.97 7.48
CA GLU A 100 17.09 10.82 8.13
C GLU A 100 16.90 9.62 9.08
N ASP A 101 17.60 8.50 8.85
CA ASP A 101 17.59 7.34 9.73
C ASP A 101 18.59 7.48 10.88
N LEU A 102 19.49 8.47 10.82
CA LEU A 102 20.52 8.68 11.84
C LEU A 102 19.94 8.82 13.23
N LYS A 103 18.75 9.40 13.40
CA LYS A 103 18.08 9.47 14.71
C LYS A 103 17.67 8.10 15.25
N TYR A 104 17.29 7.14 14.40
CA TYR A 104 16.96 5.77 14.84
C TYR A 104 18.22 4.98 15.13
N TRP A 105 19.26 5.21 14.34
CA TRP A 105 20.58 4.67 14.63
C TRP A 105 21.15 5.27 15.90
N ASP A 106 20.93 6.56 16.16
CA ASP A 106 21.23 7.21 17.42
C ASP A 106 20.41 6.57 18.53
N VAL A 107 19.13 6.25 18.33
CA VAL A 107 18.34 5.50 19.32
C VAL A 107 18.94 4.11 19.55
N ILE A 108 19.30 3.35 18.51
CA ILE A 108 19.96 2.05 18.64
C ILE A 108 21.33 2.17 19.34
N ILE A 109 22.09 3.23 19.06
CA ILE A 109 23.38 3.53 19.68
C ILE A 109 23.18 3.94 21.13
N GLN A 110 22.22 4.80 21.45
CA GLN A 110 21.88 5.17 22.83
C GLN A 110 21.37 3.95 23.60
N MET A 111 20.59 3.08 22.95
CA MET A 111 20.16 1.79 23.49
C MET A 111 21.35 0.87 23.75
N SER A 112 22.33 0.82 22.84
CA SER A 112 23.55 0.03 23.00
C SER A 112 24.53 0.63 23.99
N LEU A 113 24.44 1.93 24.30
CA LEU A 113 25.25 2.59 25.32
C LEU A 113 24.56 2.59 26.70
N SER A 114 23.29 2.19 26.78
CA SER A 114 22.53 2.05 28.03
C SER A 114 22.81 0.71 28.74
N ASP A 115 22.45 0.61 30.03
CA ASP A 115 22.50 -0.65 30.81
C ASP A 115 21.61 -1.79 30.22
N SER A 116 20.85 -1.51 29.16
CA SER A 116 20.05 -2.46 28.39
C SER A 116 20.80 -3.17 27.26
N GLN A 117 22.15 -3.08 27.21
CA GLN A 117 22.98 -3.81 26.23
C GLN A 117 22.63 -5.30 26.10
N SER A 118 22.34 -5.98 27.22
CA SER A 118 21.98 -7.39 27.22
C SER A 118 20.65 -7.66 26.51
N GLN A 119 19.68 -6.76 26.64
CA GLN A 119 18.38 -6.84 25.97
C GLN A 119 18.52 -6.59 24.47
N LEU A 120 19.30 -5.57 24.08
CA LEU A 120 19.59 -5.31 22.67
C LEU A 120 20.35 -6.50 22.05
N HIS A 121 21.34 -7.05 22.75
CA HIS A 121 22.04 -8.25 22.31
C HIS A 121 21.08 -9.44 22.20
N THR A 122 20.14 -9.64 23.11
CA THR A 122 19.11 -10.71 23.00
C THR A 122 18.21 -10.50 21.78
N VAL A 123 17.77 -9.27 21.50
CA VAL A 123 16.97 -8.95 20.31
C VAL A 123 17.77 -9.23 19.04
N LEU A 124 19.03 -8.78 19.00
CA LEU A 124 19.92 -9.03 17.86
C LEU A 124 20.27 -10.52 17.74
N SER A 125 20.50 -11.26 18.81
CA SER A 125 20.93 -12.66 18.75
C SER A 125 19.80 -13.69 18.70
N GLY A 126 18.55 -13.29 19.00
CA GLY A 126 17.42 -14.18 19.26
C GLY A 126 16.74 -14.74 18.00
N ASP A 127 16.71 -13.96 16.91
CA ASP A 127 16.02 -14.30 15.65
C ASP A 127 16.77 -13.78 14.40
N LEU A 128 18.09 -13.53 14.51
CA LEU A 128 18.93 -13.37 13.32
C LEU A 128 18.97 -14.70 12.56
N ASP A 129 17.98 -14.86 11.67
CA ASP A 129 17.92 -15.93 10.70
C ASP A 129 19.19 -15.92 9.84
N ARG A 130 19.49 -17.08 9.27
CA ARG A 130 20.77 -17.56 8.71
C ARG A 130 21.47 -16.67 7.67
N ASP A 131 20.87 -15.55 7.30
CA ASP A 131 21.32 -14.64 6.25
C ASP A 131 21.92 -13.32 6.80
N SER A 132 21.99 -13.12 8.12
CA SER A 132 22.57 -11.90 8.74
C SER A 132 21.89 -10.61 8.27
N GLN A 133 20.56 -10.60 8.17
CA GLN A 133 19.79 -9.47 7.69
C GLN A 133 18.74 -9.08 8.73
N TYR A 134 18.79 -7.86 9.26
CA TYR A 134 17.77 -7.34 10.16
C TYR A 134 17.09 -6.07 9.64
N ASP A 135 15.85 -5.91 10.09
CA ASP A 135 14.99 -4.75 9.87
C ASP A 135 15.09 -3.87 11.13
N VAL A 136 15.62 -2.65 10.96
CA VAL A 136 15.86 -1.68 12.05
C VAL A 136 14.59 -1.42 12.85
N TRP A 137 13.44 -1.34 12.17
CA TRP A 137 12.18 -1.05 12.82
C TRP A 137 11.73 -2.23 13.69
N LYS A 138 11.85 -3.47 13.21
CA LYS A 138 11.56 -4.65 14.03
C LYS A 138 12.41 -4.68 15.30
N VAL A 139 13.70 -4.40 15.18
CA VAL A 139 14.63 -4.36 16.33
C VAL A 139 14.22 -3.30 17.32
N VAL A 140 13.94 -2.08 16.85
CA VAL A 140 13.47 -0.97 17.70
C VAL A 140 12.15 -1.32 18.38
N HIS A 141 11.21 -1.94 17.67
CA HIS A 141 9.91 -2.36 18.22
C HIS A 141 10.06 -3.44 19.29
N GLN A 142 10.74 -4.54 18.99
CA GLN A 142 10.98 -5.65 19.92
C GLN A 142 11.72 -5.18 21.17
N PHE A 143 12.77 -4.37 21.00
CA PHE A 143 13.50 -3.80 22.12
C PHE A 143 12.60 -2.89 22.97
N SER A 144 11.89 -1.96 22.33
CA SER A 144 10.97 -1.04 23.03
C SER A 144 9.92 -1.82 23.80
N LEU A 145 9.35 -2.87 23.22
CA LEU A 145 8.37 -3.73 23.90
C LEU A 145 8.97 -4.43 25.12
N SER A 146 10.15 -5.05 24.98
CA SER A 146 10.83 -5.76 26.07
C SER A 146 11.19 -4.86 27.25
N CYS A 147 11.61 -3.62 26.97
CA CYS A 147 11.95 -2.63 27.99
C CYS A 147 10.71 -2.07 28.70
N ARG A 148 9.64 -1.79 27.94
CA ARG A 148 8.42 -1.16 28.45
C ARG A 148 7.59 -2.09 29.32
N ARG A 149 7.48 -3.36 28.92
CA ARG A 149 6.61 -4.33 29.58
C ARG A 149 7.40 -5.58 29.97
N PRO A 150 8.20 -5.52 31.05
CA PRO A 150 8.82 -6.70 31.62
C PRO A 150 7.73 -7.73 31.96
N GLY A 151 7.73 -8.87 31.28
CA GLY A 151 6.70 -9.91 31.42
C GLY A 151 5.67 -9.97 30.29
N ASN A 152 5.71 -9.05 29.30
CA ASN A 152 4.86 -9.11 28.11
C ASN A 152 4.95 -10.47 27.41
N ALA A 153 6.17 -10.96 27.18
CA ALA A 153 6.42 -12.26 26.58
C ALA A 153 5.66 -13.39 27.28
N LYS A 154 5.67 -13.39 28.62
CA LYS A 154 4.95 -14.37 29.41
C LYS A 154 3.43 -14.22 29.30
N LEU A 155 2.90 -12.99 29.26
CA LEU A 155 1.48 -12.76 29.04
C LEU A 155 1.02 -13.24 27.66
N VAL A 156 1.81 -12.99 26.62
CA VAL A 156 1.54 -13.49 25.27
C VAL A 156 1.55 -15.02 25.24
N GLU A 157 2.54 -15.65 25.88
CA GLU A 157 2.60 -17.10 26.00
C GLU A 157 1.38 -17.67 26.74
N ASP A 158 1.11 -17.15 27.94
CA ASP A 158 0.09 -17.68 28.85
C ASP A 158 -1.34 -17.44 28.35
N LEU A 159 -1.61 -16.30 27.70
CA LEU A 159 -2.97 -15.85 27.35
C LEU A 159 -3.29 -15.91 25.85
N PHE A 160 -2.32 -15.74 24.96
CA PHE A 160 -2.57 -15.70 23.51
C PHE A 160 -2.20 -17.02 22.82
N MET A 161 -0.99 -17.52 23.04
CA MET A 161 -0.49 -18.73 22.37
C MET A 161 -1.21 -20.01 22.84
N THR A 162 -1.91 -19.95 23.98
CA THR A 162 -2.75 -21.02 24.53
C THR A 162 -4.19 -20.98 24.03
N THR A 163 -4.58 -19.97 23.25
CA THR A 163 -5.96 -19.84 22.77
C THR A 163 -6.31 -20.95 21.77
N PRO A 164 -7.57 -21.44 21.75
CA PRO A 164 -8.01 -22.43 20.77
C PRO A 164 -7.75 -21.99 19.33
N SER A 165 -8.04 -20.73 19.00
CA SER A 165 -7.81 -20.16 17.66
C SER A 165 -6.33 -20.20 17.24
N PHE A 166 -5.41 -19.91 18.17
CA PHE A 166 -3.98 -19.98 17.89
C PHE A 166 -3.53 -21.44 17.71
N LEU A 167 -3.92 -22.34 18.61
CA LEU A 167 -3.53 -23.75 18.60
C LEU A 167 -4.20 -24.56 17.49
N GLU A 168 -5.31 -24.09 16.93
CA GLU A 168 -5.90 -24.67 15.73
C GLU A 168 -4.98 -24.45 14.52
N LYS A 169 -4.43 -23.24 14.39
CA LYS A 169 -3.60 -22.85 13.25
C LYS A 169 -2.13 -23.20 13.40
N PHE A 170 -1.59 -23.12 14.62
CA PHE A 170 -0.15 -23.26 14.86
C PHE A 170 0.18 -24.40 15.82
N THR A 171 1.32 -25.04 15.58
CA THR A 171 1.96 -25.96 16.51
C THR A 171 3.08 -25.23 17.22
N VAL A 172 3.10 -25.32 18.56
CA VAL A 172 4.12 -24.69 19.41
C VAL A 172 5.05 -25.79 19.91
N ASN A 173 6.27 -25.82 19.40
CA ASN A 173 7.31 -26.76 19.82
C ASN A 173 8.28 -26.05 20.77
N GLN A 174 8.49 -26.59 21.96
CA GLN A 174 9.56 -26.11 22.84
C GLN A 174 10.88 -26.75 22.42
N ILE A 175 11.85 -25.92 22.06
CA ILE A 175 13.21 -26.34 21.73
C ILE A 175 14.09 -26.07 22.96
N PRO A 176 14.74 -27.10 23.53
CA PRO A 176 15.73 -26.90 24.58
C PRO A 176 16.85 -25.99 24.07
N LYS A 177 17.02 -24.78 24.63
CA LYS A 177 18.15 -23.90 24.27
C LYS A 177 19.46 -24.61 24.58
N LYS A 178 20.43 -24.49 23.66
CA LYS A 178 21.82 -24.89 23.92
C LYS A 178 22.44 -23.93 24.95
N ALA A 179 22.33 -24.31 26.22
CA ALA A 179 23.26 -24.06 27.33
C ALA A 179 23.59 -22.64 27.84
N PHE A 180 23.01 -21.53 27.33
CA PHE A 180 23.42 -20.19 27.81
C PHE A 180 22.45 -19.45 28.76
N SER A 181 21.23 -19.93 28.99
CA SER A 181 20.36 -19.43 30.09
C SER A 181 19.33 -20.50 30.51
N PRO A 182 19.20 -20.83 31.81
CA PRO A 182 18.26 -21.87 32.29
C PRO A 182 16.77 -21.54 32.14
N ASP A 183 16.41 -20.26 32.01
CA ASP A 183 15.02 -19.80 32.00
C ASP A 183 14.50 -19.43 30.60
N ASP A 184 15.30 -19.70 29.56
CA ASP A 184 15.07 -19.15 28.23
C ASP A 184 14.70 -20.29 27.27
N THR A 185 13.41 -20.62 27.21
CA THR A 185 12.87 -21.61 26.27
C THR A 185 12.73 -20.99 24.89
N GLN A 186 13.46 -21.54 23.91
CA GLN A 186 13.21 -21.22 22.51
C GLN A 186 11.95 -21.95 22.09
N ILE A 187 11.06 -21.24 21.40
CA ILE A 187 9.83 -21.81 20.86
C ILE A 187 9.92 -21.76 19.35
N GLU A 188 9.59 -22.87 18.70
CA GLU A 188 9.39 -22.93 17.26
C GLU A 188 7.89 -23.06 16.99
N ILE A 189 7.38 -22.17 16.13
CA ILE A 189 5.96 -22.10 15.81
C ILE A 189 5.77 -22.47 14.35
N VAL A 190 5.02 -23.53 14.10
CA VAL A 190 4.81 -24.08 12.76
C VAL A 190 3.33 -24.00 12.37
N ASP A 191 3.04 -23.43 11.22
CA ASP A 191 1.67 -23.33 10.68
C ASP A 191 1.17 -24.69 10.17
N ARG A 192 0.09 -25.19 10.77
CA ARG A 192 -0.53 -26.46 10.42
C ARG A 192 -1.26 -26.40 9.09
N GLN A 193 -1.93 -25.29 8.83
CA GLN A 193 -2.78 -25.13 7.65
C GLN A 193 -1.93 -25.06 6.39
N ALA A 194 -0.83 -24.31 6.44
CA ALA A 194 0.09 -24.21 5.32
C ALA A 194 0.71 -25.58 4.95
N ILE A 195 0.91 -26.48 5.92
CA ILE A 195 1.37 -27.85 5.65
C ILE A 195 0.24 -28.73 5.09
N ALA A 196 -0.97 -28.61 5.63
CA ALA A 196 -2.12 -29.44 5.25
C ALA A 196 -2.64 -29.12 3.83
N GLU A 197 -2.76 -27.85 3.47
CA GLU A 197 -3.20 -27.42 2.12
C GLU A 197 -2.25 -27.94 1.03
N MET A 198 -0.97 -28.11 1.37
CA MET A 198 0.05 -28.58 0.45
C MET A 198 0.13 -30.10 0.35
N ALA A 199 -0.25 -30.84 1.40
CA ALA A 199 -0.26 -32.31 1.38
C ALA A 199 -1.20 -32.90 0.30
N HIS A 200 -2.12 -32.11 -0.26
CA HIS A 200 -3.06 -32.51 -1.30
C HIS A 200 -2.60 -32.22 -2.73
N ILE A 201 -1.49 -31.49 -2.93
CA ILE A 201 -0.95 -31.22 -4.25
C ILE A 201 0.00 -32.36 -4.60
N GLU A 202 -0.44 -33.28 -5.46
CA GLU A 202 0.47 -34.29 -6.01
C GLU A 202 1.47 -33.62 -6.97
N PRO A 203 2.78 -33.74 -6.72
CA PRO A 203 3.76 -33.13 -7.60
C PRO A 203 3.82 -33.87 -8.96
N GLU A 204 3.33 -33.24 -10.02
CA GLU A 204 3.48 -33.77 -11.38
C GLU A 204 4.90 -33.47 -11.91
N HIS A 205 5.62 -34.54 -12.25
CA HIS A 205 6.90 -34.45 -12.94
C HIS A 205 6.68 -34.15 -14.41
N GLY A 206 7.59 -33.39 -15.03
CA GLY A 206 7.60 -33.24 -16.49
C GLY A 206 7.71 -34.61 -17.18
N ALA A 207 7.20 -34.71 -18.41
CA ALA A 207 7.23 -35.97 -19.18
C ALA A 207 8.67 -36.48 -19.46
N ASP A 208 9.66 -35.62 -19.29
CA ASP A 208 11.10 -35.84 -19.43
C ASP A 208 11.83 -36.06 -18.08
N GLY A 209 11.12 -35.95 -16.95
CA GLY A 209 11.71 -36.00 -15.62
C GLY A 209 12.30 -34.66 -15.14
N GLU A 210 12.11 -33.55 -15.88
CA GLU A 210 12.46 -32.22 -15.40
C GLU A 210 11.45 -31.69 -14.38
N LEU A 211 11.91 -30.80 -13.50
CA LEU A 211 11.07 -30.13 -12.51
C LEU A 211 10.10 -29.20 -13.26
N SER A 212 8.82 -29.57 -13.29
CA SER A 212 7.79 -28.70 -13.86
C SER A 212 7.68 -27.39 -13.07
N ASN A 213 7.26 -26.30 -13.72
CA ASN A 213 6.98 -25.04 -13.02
C ASN A 213 5.97 -25.23 -11.86
N GLN A 214 5.03 -26.17 -12.01
CA GLN A 214 4.08 -26.54 -10.95
C GLN A 214 4.80 -27.20 -9.76
N TYR A 215 5.76 -28.09 -10.03
CA TYR A 215 6.59 -28.70 -8.99
C TYR A 215 7.48 -27.67 -8.28
N LEU A 216 8.09 -26.74 -9.02
CA LEU A 216 8.86 -25.64 -8.43
C LEU A 216 7.99 -24.73 -7.56
N HIS A 217 6.80 -24.35 -8.04
CA HIS A 217 5.83 -23.60 -7.25
C HIS A 217 5.42 -24.37 -5.99
N TYR A 218 5.23 -25.68 -6.09
CA TYR A 218 4.98 -26.55 -4.94
C TYR A 218 6.16 -26.56 -3.96
N LEU A 219 7.40 -26.78 -4.40
CA LEU A 219 8.56 -26.77 -3.50
C LEU A 219 8.77 -25.41 -2.81
N LEU A 220 8.65 -24.32 -3.56
CA LEU A 220 8.81 -22.97 -3.01
C LEU A 220 7.71 -22.63 -2.01
N SER A 221 6.48 -23.04 -2.31
CA SER A 221 5.35 -22.86 -1.40
C SER A 221 5.51 -23.73 -0.15
N LEU A 222 6.03 -24.96 -0.27
CA LEU A 222 6.28 -25.86 0.86
C LEU A 222 7.41 -25.32 1.74
N TYR A 223 8.48 -24.81 1.12
CA TYR A 223 9.57 -24.16 1.82
C TYR A 223 9.08 -22.91 2.56
N GLY A 224 8.25 -22.07 1.92
CA GLY A 224 7.62 -20.92 2.57
C GLY A 224 6.69 -21.31 3.72
N ALA A 225 5.85 -22.32 3.53
CA ALA A 225 4.91 -22.84 4.54
C ALA A 225 5.62 -23.43 5.76
N SER A 226 6.76 -24.09 5.54
CA SER A 226 7.58 -24.70 6.59
C SER A 226 8.50 -23.71 7.31
N ARG A 227 8.60 -22.46 6.85
CA ARG A 227 9.32 -21.43 7.61
C ARG A 227 8.63 -21.22 8.96
N PRO A 228 9.37 -21.36 10.08
CA PRO A 228 8.86 -21.04 11.39
C PRO A 228 8.29 -19.62 11.40
N LEU A 229 7.16 -19.46 12.08
CA LEU A 229 6.67 -18.14 12.41
C LEU A 229 7.60 -17.54 13.47
N GLU A 230 7.97 -16.27 13.29
CA GLU A 230 8.69 -15.49 14.30
C GLU A 230 7.92 -15.49 15.62
N ASP A 231 8.63 -15.59 16.75
CA ASP A 231 8.04 -15.74 18.08
C ASP A 231 7.19 -14.51 18.48
N PRO A 232 5.85 -14.64 18.57
CA PRO A 232 4.95 -13.54 18.92
C PRO A 232 5.28 -12.88 20.26
N ARG A 233 5.94 -13.59 21.18
CA ARG A 233 6.37 -13.05 22.47
C ARG A 233 7.33 -11.86 22.31
N CYS A 234 8.02 -11.77 21.17
CA CYS A 234 9.00 -10.73 20.88
C CYS A 234 8.36 -9.43 20.35
N TYR A 235 7.21 -9.50 19.67
CA TYR A 235 6.64 -8.35 18.95
C TYR A 235 5.17 -8.04 19.23
N VAL A 236 4.38 -8.98 19.77
CA VAL A 236 2.96 -8.72 20.10
C VAL A 236 2.86 -8.07 21.48
N GLU A 237 2.34 -6.85 21.53
CA GLU A 237 2.14 -6.14 22.79
C GLU A 237 0.82 -6.55 23.48
N MET A 238 0.88 -6.80 24.79
CA MET A 238 -0.26 -6.98 25.68
C MET A 238 -0.49 -5.71 26.51
N VAL A 239 -1.59 -5.01 26.24
CA VAL A 239 -2.03 -3.83 26.98
C VAL A 239 -3.00 -4.26 28.09
N PRO A 240 -2.72 -3.96 29.37
CA PRO A 240 -3.62 -4.21 30.49
C PRO A 240 -4.96 -3.54 30.26
N TRP A 241 -6.03 -4.28 30.55
CA TRP A 241 -7.39 -3.82 30.32
C TRP A 241 -7.72 -2.55 31.13
N GLU A 242 -7.14 -2.42 32.31
CA GLU A 242 -7.27 -1.26 33.20
C GLU A 242 -6.58 0.01 32.67
N GLU A 243 -5.68 -0.09 31.69
CA GLU A 243 -5.07 1.07 31.01
C GLU A 243 -5.99 1.63 29.91
N LEU A 244 -7.08 0.94 29.58
CA LEU A 244 -7.98 1.29 28.49
C LEU A 244 -9.22 2.04 28.99
N GLU A 245 -9.47 3.20 28.39
CA GLU A 245 -10.66 4.00 28.64
C GLU A 245 -11.70 3.75 27.55
N SER A 246 -12.92 3.39 27.91
CA SER A 246 -14.01 3.25 26.94
C SER A 246 -14.40 4.62 26.38
N VAL A 247 -14.58 4.71 25.07
CA VAL A 247 -15.08 5.91 24.39
C VAL A 247 -16.23 5.53 23.48
N THR A 248 -17.20 6.43 23.30
CA THR A 248 -18.32 6.17 22.38
C THR A 248 -17.98 6.62 20.97
N THR A 249 -18.66 6.04 19.97
CA THR A 249 -18.62 6.54 18.60
C THR A 249 -18.95 8.03 18.51
N PHE A 250 -19.98 8.46 19.25
CA PHE A 250 -20.41 9.85 19.27
C PHE A 250 -19.31 10.78 19.79
N ASP A 251 -18.59 10.40 20.85
CA ASP A 251 -17.49 11.21 21.38
C ASP A 251 -16.32 11.31 20.39
N LEU A 252 -16.03 10.23 19.64
CA LEU A 252 -15.00 10.27 18.59
C LEU A 252 -15.41 11.16 17.42
N GLU A 253 -16.67 11.09 16.99
CA GLU A 253 -17.22 11.94 15.94
C GLU A 253 -17.26 13.43 16.35
N ASP A 254 -17.55 13.74 17.62
CA ASP A 254 -17.50 15.11 18.16
C ASP A 254 -16.08 15.68 18.17
N GLU A 255 -15.06 14.83 18.35
CA GLU A 255 -13.65 15.18 18.18
C GLU A 255 -13.21 15.26 16.70
N GLY A 256 -14.13 15.06 15.76
CA GLY A 256 -13.84 15.09 14.32
C GLY A 256 -13.07 13.88 13.83
N ILE A 257 -13.18 12.73 14.50
CA ILE A 257 -12.57 11.48 14.06
C ILE A 257 -13.56 10.69 13.21
N ASP A 258 -13.21 10.48 11.94
CA ASP A 258 -13.96 9.57 11.07
C ASP A 258 -13.72 8.12 11.48
N ILE A 259 -14.73 7.51 12.08
CA ILE A 259 -14.70 6.07 12.35
C ILE A 259 -15.44 5.26 11.27
N THR A 260 -15.95 5.91 10.22
CA THR A 260 -16.62 5.22 9.12
C THR A 260 -15.58 4.43 8.34
N LEU A 261 -15.67 3.11 8.43
CA LEU A 261 -14.80 2.25 7.67
C LEU A 261 -15.33 2.17 6.24
N PRO A 262 -14.55 2.61 5.24
CA PRO A 262 -14.99 2.50 3.86
C PRO A 262 -15.24 1.02 3.53
N TYR A 263 -16.26 0.72 2.72
CA TYR A 263 -16.67 -0.64 2.34
C TYR A 263 -17.31 -1.50 3.44
N SER A 264 -17.57 -0.97 4.64
CA SER A 264 -18.33 -1.69 5.68
C SER A 264 -19.85 -1.61 5.47
N GLU A 265 -20.35 -1.80 4.24
CA GLU A 265 -21.78 -1.60 3.96
C GLU A 265 -22.67 -2.75 4.42
N ASN A 266 -22.07 -3.85 4.84
CA ASN A 266 -22.66 -4.80 5.78
C ASN A 266 -21.50 -5.37 6.61
N PRO A 267 -21.39 -5.14 7.93
CA PRO A 267 -20.53 -6.00 8.73
C PRO A 267 -21.04 -7.43 8.46
N PRO A 268 -20.24 -8.32 7.84
CA PRO A 268 -20.70 -9.51 7.13
C PRO A 268 -21.57 -10.38 8.02
N SER A 269 -22.90 -10.20 7.99
CA SER A 269 -23.87 -10.82 8.91
C SER A 269 -23.29 -11.04 10.33
N VAL A 270 -22.44 -10.10 10.77
CA VAL A 270 -21.72 -10.24 12.03
C VAL A 270 -22.82 -10.07 13.04
N ASN A 271 -23.08 -11.18 13.74
CA ASN A 271 -24.10 -11.29 14.77
C ASN A 271 -24.17 -9.95 15.51
N PRO A 272 -25.29 -9.21 15.54
CA PRO A 272 -25.37 -7.87 16.13
C PRO A 272 -24.96 -7.82 17.63
N THR A 273 -24.64 -8.97 18.20
CA THR A 273 -24.07 -9.19 19.53
C THR A 273 -22.55 -8.96 19.63
N THR A 274 -21.77 -8.94 18.54
CA THR A 274 -20.34 -8.60 18.60
C THR A 274 -20.17 -7.11 18.45
N THR A 275 -20.55 -6.40 19.51
CA THR A 275 -20.42 -4.95 19.61
C THR A 275 -18.93 -4.62 19.76
N SER A 276 -18.25 -4.27 18.67
CA SER A 276 -16.91 -3.69 18.74
C SER A 276 -16.94 -2.49 19.70
N GLN A 277 -15.98 -2.43 20.62
CA GLN A 277 -15.87 -1.33 21.58
C GLN A 277 -14.72 -0.43 21.18
N TRP A 278 -14.90 0.89 21.24
CA TRP A 278 -13.79 1.82 21.08
C TRP A 278 -13.10 2.05 22.43
N LYS A 279 -11.77 2.05 22.40
CA LYS A 279 -10.90 2.25 23.55
C LYS A 279 -9.90 3.37 23.25
N LEU A 280 -9.66 4.21 24.23
CA LEU A 280 -8.54 5.13 24.27
C LEU A 280 -7.45 4.55 25.16
N TRP A 281 -6.21 4.66 24.71
CA TRP A 281 -5.06 4.24 25.49
C TRP A 281 -4.05 5.38 25.54
N LYS A 282 -3.58 5.71 26.73
CA LYS A 282 -2.51 6.70 26.92
C LYS A 282 -1.17 5.97 27.05
N PRO A 283 -0.26 6.11 26.09
CA PRO A 283 1.07 5.51 26.21
C PRO A 283 1.81 6.10 27.44
N GLN A 284 2.61 5.29 28.12
CA GLN A 284 3.33 5.69 29.33
C GLN A 284 4.41 6.79 29.10
N SER A 285 4.79 7.04 27.84
CA SER A 285 5.72 8.09 27.41
C SER A 285 5.38 8.53 25.98
N PHE A 286 5.76 9.76 25.62
CA PHE A 286 5.51 10.31 24.30
C PHE A 286 6.29 9.59 23.19
N GLN A 287 7.49 9.08 23.49
CA GLN A 287 8.28 8.26 22.56
C GLN A 287 7.56 6.95 22.20
N PHE A 288 6.53 6.53 22.96
CA PHE A 288 5.78 5.31 22.72
C PHE A 288 4.64 5.44 21.70
N PHE A 289 4.33 6.65 21.23
CA PHE A 289 3.54 6.78 20.01
C PHE A 289 4.23 6.11 18.83
N GLU A 290 5.57 6.03 18.85
CA GLU A 290 6.36 5.48 17.75
C GLU A 290 6.17 3.97 17.57
N SER A 291 5.90 3.20 18.64
CA SER A 291 5.72 1.73 18.56
C SER A 291 4.35 1.29 18.03
N HIS A 292 3.39 2.20 17.90
CA HIS A 292 2.09 1.91 17.30
C HIS A 292 1.79 2.79 16.10
N HIS A 293 2.81 3.49 15.57
CA HIS A 293 2.69 4.13 14.28
C HIS A 293 2.46 3.07 13.21
N PHE A 294 1.47 3.33 12.37
CA PHE A 294 1.22 2.48 11.22
C PHE A 294 2.40 2.54 10.28
N HIS A 295 2.99 1.37 10.04
CA HIS A 295 4.12 1.17 9.15
C HIS A 295 3.62 0.48 7.87
N PRO A 296 2.91 1.20 6.97
CA PRO A 296 2.57 0.64 5.66
C PRO A 296 3.83 0.38 4.85
N GLU A 297 4.80 1.30 4.96
CA GLU A 297 6.09 1.26 4.31
C GLU A 297 7.06 2.24 4.98
N ASP A 298 8.35 2.04 4.71
CA ASP A 298 9.46 2.76 5.32
C ASP A 298 9.30 4.29 5.19
N GLU A 299 9.03 4.81 3.99
CA GLU A 299 9.03 6.27 3.75
C GLU A 299 7.84 6.99 4.44
N VAL A 300 6.65 6.41 4.41
CA VAL A 300 5.46 6.95 5.10
C VAL A 300 5.69 6.95 6.61
N TYR A 301 6.20 5.85 7.13
CA TYR A 301 6.51 5.71 8.55
C TYR A 301 7.58 6.71 9.00
N GLN A 302 8.67 6.78 8.23
CA GLN A 302 9.77 7.70 8.45
C GLN A 302 9.29 9.15 8.50
N TYR A 303 8.44 9.56 7.55
CA TYR A 303 7.83 10.89 7.56
C TYR A 303 7.03 11.15 8.84
N CYS A 304 6.15 10.23 9.22
CA CYS A 304 5.32 10.34 10.41
C CYS A 304 6.18 10.58 11.66
N VAL A 305 7.19 9.74 11.87
CA VAL A 305 8.05 9.86 13.05
C VAL A 305 8.96 11.09 12.98
N ALA A 306 9.52 11.43 11.81
CA ALA A 306 10.39 12.61 11.66
C ALA A 306 9.70 13.93 11.94
N ASN A 307 8.39 13.99 11.71
CA ASN A 307 7.60 15.18 11.91
C ASN A 307 6.75 15.12 13.19
N GLY A 308 6.91 14.08 14.02
CA GLY A 308 6.05 13.84 15.19
C GLY A 308 4.57 13.86 14.82
N TRP A 309 4.24 13.38 13.62
CA TRP A 309 2.91 13.44 13.03
C TRP A 309 2.28 12.07 13.00
N HIS A 310 1.00 12.01 13.39
CA HIS A 310 0.20 10.80 13.36
C HIS A 310 -0.73 10.82 12.16
N LEU A 311 -0.96 9.65 11.58
CA LEU A 311 -1.96 9.48 10.53
C LEU A 311 -3.37 9.84 11.07
N PRO A 312 -4.26 10.36 10.22
CA PRO A 312 -5.63 10.70 10.60
C PRO A 312 -6.34 9.56 11.33
N GLY A 313 -7.04 9.88 12.43
CA GLY A 313 -7.74 8.91 13.27
C GLY A 313 -6.86 8.02 14.15
N HIS A 314 -5.53 8.18 14.13
CA HIS A 314 -4.65 7.36 14.96
C HIS A 314 -4.78 7.67 16.46
N SER A 315 -4.86 8.96 16.82
CA SER A 315 -4.90 9.41 18.21
C SER A 315 -5.77 10.66 18.40
N VAL A 316 -6.25 10.86 19.63
CA VAL A 316 -6.99 12.06 20.07
C VAL A 316 -6.49 12.48 21.45
N ARG A 317 -6.10 13.75 21.59
CA ARG A 317 -5.60 14.33 22.86
C ARG A 317 -4.50 13.46 23.52
N ASP A 318 -3.48 13.10 22.75
CA ASP A 318 -2.38 12.23 23.19
C ASP A 318 -2.82 10.84 23.69
N ARG A 319 -3.91 10.29 23.15
CA ARG A 319 -4.35 8.91 23.38
C ARG A 319 -4.56 8.20 22.06
N VAL A 320 -4.02 6.98 21.92
CA VAL A 320 -4.22 6.14 20.74
C VAL A 320 -5.66 5.62 20.75
N ILE A 321 -6.30 5.64 19.58
CA ILE A 321 -7.66 5.13 19.40
C ILE A 321 -7.58 3.70 18.90
N PHE A 322 -8.20 2.79 19.64
CA PHE A 322 -8.31 1.38 19.26
C PHE A 322 -9.77 0.96 19.10
N ARG A 323 -10.03 0.17 18.06
CA ARG A 323 -11.17 -0.73 18.02
C ARG A 323 -10.80 -2.02 18.72
N ALA A 324 -11.53 -2.40 19.76
CA ALA A 324 -11.42 -3.69 20.42
C ALA A 324 -12.37 -4.70 19.75
N THR A 325 -11.79 -5.69 19.09
CA THR A 325 -12.48 -6.82 18.45
C THR A 325 -12.11 -8.09 19.20
N ARG A 326 -13.04 -9.00 19.51
CA ARG A 326 -12.66 -10.26 20.17
C ARG A 326 -11.70 -11.04 19.28
N LEU A 327 -10.75 -11.76 19.88
CA LEU A 327 -9.73 -12.48 19.12
C LEU A 327 -10.35 -13.44 18.10
N GLU A 328 -11.37 -14.20 18.50
CA GLU A 328 -12.10 -15.16 17.66
C GLU A 328 -12.89 -14.52 16.51
N ASP A 329 -13.28 -13.24 16.67
CA ASP A 329 -13.99 -12.48 15.64
C ASP A 329 -13.02 -11.73 14.70
N SER A 330 -11.71 -11.81 14.98
CA SER A 330 -10.67 -11.09 14.25
C SER A 330 -9.91 -12.00 13.29
N GLU A 331 -9.35 -11.41 12.23
CA GLU A 331 -8.41 -12.10 11.34
C GLU A 331 -6.96 -12.10 11.87
N PHE A 332 -6.71 -11.65 13.10
CA PHE A 332 -5.35 -11.41 13.61
C PHE A 332 -4.49 -12.68 13.62
N VAL A 333 -5.02 -13.78 14.18
CA VAL A 333 -4.31 -15.08 14.19
C VAL A 333 -4.02 -15.54 12.77
N ASN A 334 -4.99 -15.33 11.86
CA ASN A 334 -4.83 -15.73 10.47
C ASN A 334 -3.77 -14.92 9.74
N GLY A 335 -3.64 -13.65 10.07
CA GLY A 335 -2.72 -12.70 9.48
C GLY A 335 -1.36 -12.58 10.17
N LEU A 336 -1.09 -13.39 11.21
CA LEU A 336 0.13 -13.28 12.02
C LEU A 336 1.43 -13.48 11.21
N ARG A 337 1.40 -14.30 10.14
CA ARG A 337 2.53 -14.44 9.20
C ARG A 337 2.88 -13.14 8.48
N LYS A 338 1.91 -12.25 8.34
CA LYS A 338 2.05 -10.93 7.73
C LYS A 338 1.96 -9.83 8.80
N TYR A 339 2.44 -10.12 10.01
CA TYR A 339 2.30 -9.19 11.14
C TYR A 339 2.96 -7.86 10.81
N TRP A 340 4.20 -7.91 10.34
CA TRP A 340 4.99 -6.73 10.07
C TRP A 340 4.49 -5.91 8.90
N GLU A 341 3.79 -6.53 7.95
CA GLU A 341 3.22 -5.85 6.79
C GLU A 341 1.82 -5.28 7.09
N HIS A 342 0.97 -6.01 7.84
CA HIS A 342 -0.47 -5.70 7.92
C HIS A 342 -1.02 -5.49 9.34
N TRP A 343 -0.32 -5.96 10.37
CA TRP A 343 -0.81 -5.99 11.76
C TRP A 343 0.15 -5.33 12.77
N ASN A 344 1.18 -4.64 12.28
CA ASN A 344 2.21 -3.94 13.06
C ASN A 344 1.68 -2.86 14.03
N VAL A 345 0.41 -2.49 13.91
CA VAL A 345 -0.28 -1.51 14.78
C VAL A 345 -1.34 -2.12 15.66
N CYS A 346 -1.38 -3.44 15.74
CA CYS A 346 -2.31 -4.12 16.61
C CYS A 346 -1.59 -4.57 17.89
N CYS A 347 -2.30 -4.46 19.00
CA CYS A 347 -1.93 -5.07 20.26
C CYS A 347 -3.07 -5.95 20.77
N LEU A 348 -2.82 -6.69 21.83
CA LEU A 348 -3.79 -7.55 22.48
C LEU A 348 -4.13 -6.99 23.86
N THR A 349 -5.34 -7.28 24.33
CA THR A 349 -5.73 -7.02 25.71
C THR A 349 -6.62 -8.14 26.22
N PHE A 350 -6.53 -8.42 27.51
CA PHE A 350 -7.33 -9.45 28.16
C PHE A 350 -8.31 -8.81 29.14
N ASN A 351 -9.61 -8.97 28.89
CA ASN A 351 -10.65 -8.50 29.80
C ASN A 351 -10.91 -9.58 30.86
N PRO A 352 -10.49 -9.38 32.13
CA PRO A 352 -10.66 -10.39 33.17
C PRO A 352 -12.12 -10.60 33.60
N ALA A 353 -12.99 -9.61 33.40
CA ALA A 353 -14.40 -9.73 33.75
C ALA A 353 -15.16 -10.67 32.81
N GLU A 354 -14.73 -10.71 31.56
CA GLU A 354 -15.33 -11.56 30.51
C GLU A 354 -14.50 -12.82 30.27
N ASN A 355 -13.28 -12.90 30.82
CA ASN A 355 -12.30 -13.94 30.53
C ASN A 355 -12.05 -14.07 29.02
N GLN A 356 -11.89 -12.93 28.35
CA GLN A 356 -11.90 -12.82 26.90
C GLN A 356 -10.70 -12.00 26.40
N LEU A 357 -10.06 -12.49 25.33
CA LEU A 357 -9.00 -11.75 24.65
C LEU A 357 -9.58 -10.90 23.51
N TYR A 358 -9.06 -9.69 23.39
CA TYR A 358 -9.40 -8.72 22.36
C TYR A 358 -8.15 -8.31 21.60
N VAL A 359 -8.30 -8.14 20.29
CA VAL A 359 -7.36 -7.43 19.42
C VAL A 359 -7.74 -5.96 19.42
N LEU A 360 -6.77 -5.11 19.74
CA LEU A 360 -6.85 -3.67 19.67
C LEU A 360 -6.27 -3.23 18.33
N GLU A 361 -7.11 -2.70 17.44
CA GLU A 361 -6.75 -2.30 16.09
C GLU A 361 -6.84 -0.77 15.96
N THR A 362 -5.77 -0.11 15.50
CA THR A 362 -5.83 1.33 15.21
C THR A 362 -6.64 1.63 13.95
N ILE A 363 -7.25 2.81 13.85
CA ILE A 363 -8.01 3.23 12.66
C ILE A 363 -7.17 3.15 11.37
N PRO A 364 -5.93 3.67 11.31
CA PRO A 364 -5.06 3.50 10.13
C PRO A 364 -4.83 2.03 9.75
N GLY A 365 -4.56 1.16 10.72
CA GLY A 365 -4.36 -0.27 10.45
C GLY A 365 -5.60 -0.94 9.88
N ILE A 366 -6.79 -0.60 10.40
CA ILE A 366 -8.05 -1.08 9.85
C ILE A 366 -8.24 -0.56 8.42
N HIS A 367 -8.00 0.73 8.19
CA HIS A 367 -8.10 1.36 6.86
C HIS A 367 -7.21 0.69 5.83
N PHE A 368 -5.99 0.32 6.21
CA PHE A 368 -5.07 -0.41 5.36
C PHE A 368 -5.60 -1.79 5.00
N ARG A 369 -5.93 -2.61 6.01
CA ARG A 369 -6.38 -4.00 5.79
C ARG A 369 -7.70 -4.06 5.01
N VAL A 370 -8.62 -3.14 5.28
CA VAL A 370 -9.87 -3.02 4.52
C VAL A 370 -9.58 -2.69 3.05
N ARG A 371 -8.71 -1.71 2.77
CA ARG A 371 -8.34 -1.37 1.39
C ARG A 371 -7.61 -2.50 0.69
N GLN A 372 -6.73 -3.20 1.39
CA GLN A 372 -6.05 -4.36 0.84
C GLN A 372 -7.03 -5.47 0.47
N ARG A 373 -8.00 -5.77 1.35
CA ARG A 373 -8.98 -6.85 1.14
C ARG A 373 -9.92 -6.55 -0.03
N HIS A 374 -10.39 -5.31 -0.15
CA HIS A 374 -11.35 -4.92 -1.18
C HIS A 374 -10.70 -4.49 -2.50
N HIS A 375 -9.43 -4.08 -2.47
CA HIS A 375 -8.69 -3.60 -3.64
C HIS A 375 -7.40 -4.38 -3.85
N SER A 376 -6.29 -3.84 -3.39
CA SER A 376 -4.96 -4.44 -3.48
C SER A 376 -4.04 -3.81 -2.44
N GLU A 377 -2.92 -4.47 -2.17
CA GLU A 377 -1.87 -3.92 -1.31
C GLU A 377 -1.31 -2.61 -1.85
N GLY A 378 -1.04 -2.54 -3.16
CA GLY A 378 -0.61 -1.30 -3.81
C GLY A 378 -1.62 -0.16 -3.65
N ALA A 379 -2.92 -0.45 -3.66
CA ALA A 379 -3.96 0.54 -3.40
C ALA A 379 -3.90 1.10 -1.98
N ALA A 380 -3.71 0.20 -1.01
CA ALA A 380 -3.59 0.57 0.39
C ALA A 380 -2.33 1.41 0.63
N LEU A 381 -1.19 1.03 0.04
CA LEU A 381 0.06 1.80 0.09
C LEU A 381 -0.10 3.20 -0.52
N THR A 382 -0.61 3.29 -1.76
CA THR A 382 -0.82 4.58 -2.44
C THR A 382 -1.71 5.51 -1.63
N TYR A 383 -2.76 5.00 -0.98
CA TYR A 383 -3.60 5.81 -0.10
C TYR A 383 -2.80 6.49 1.01
N PHE A 384 -1.95 5.75 1.74
CA PHE A 384 -1.16 6.34 2.81
C PHE A 384 -0.05 7.28 2.29
N ARG A 385 0.53 6.98 1.11
CA ARG A 385 1.43 7.91 0.41
C ARG A 385 0.73 9.23 0.11
N ASP A 386 -0.49 9.17 -0.43
CA ASP A 386 -1.25 10.36 -0.78
C ASP A 386 -1.61 11.21 0.46
N ILE A 387 -1.87 10.59 1.62
CA ILE A 387 -2.05 11.33 2.89
C ILE A 387 -0.79 12.12 3.24
N VAL A 388 0.38 11.46 3.19
CA VAL A 388 1.66 12.12 3.48
C VAL A 388 1.93 13.26 2.49
N GLU A 389 1.75 13.02 1.19
CA GLU A 389 1.95 14.02 0.14
C GLU A 389 1.04 15.24 0.33
N GLN A 390 -0.24 15.03 0.64
CA GLN A 390 -1.18 16.11 0.92
C GLN A 390 -0.79 16.89 2.17
N ARG A 391 -0.31 16.19 3.20
CA ARG A 391 0.16 16.80 4.46
C ARG A 391 1.40 17.66 4.24
N VAL A 392 2.42 17.14 3.56
CA VAL A 392 3.67 17.85 3.25
C VAL A 392 3.41 19.17 2.54
N ARG A 393 2.42 19.18 1.64
CA ARG A 393 2.11 20.36 0.82
C ARG A 393 1.25 21.38 1.54
N GLU A 394 0.83 21.10 2.78
CA GLU A 394 -0.09 21.93 3.58
C GLU A 394 -1.31 22.40 2.78
N THR A 395 -1.73 21.63 1.76
CA THR A 395 -2.79 22.10 0.87
C THR A 395 -4.06 22.28 1.69
N GLU A 396 -4.73 23.44 1.58
CA GLU A 396 -6.12 23.65 2.03
C GLU A 396 -7.12 22.76 1.27
N SER A 397 -6.65 21.68 0.65
CA SER A 397 -7.37 20.76 -0.22
C SER A 397 -8.64 20.24 0.44
N PHE A 398 -8.60 19.89 1.72
CA PHE A 398 -9.80 19.43 2.43
C PHE A 398 -10.81 20.53 2.67
N ALA A 399 -10.37 21.71 3.13
CA ALA A 399 -11.26 22.84 3.33
C ALA A 399 -11.91 23.26 2.00
N LEU A 400 -11.15 23.18 0.91
CA LEU A 400 -11.62 23.49 -0.42
C LEU A 400 -12.58 22.41 -0.95
N ILE A 401 -12.22 21.12 -0.91
CA ILE A 401 -13.12 20.02 -1.28
C ILE A 401 -14.42 20.08 -0.47
N LYS A 402 -14.32 20.33 0.84
CA LYS A 402 -15.48 20.51 1.72
C LYS A 402 -16.31 21.73 1.33
N SER A 403 -15.67 22.86 1.03
CA SER A 403 -16.37 24.09 0.59
C SER A 403 -17.09 23.90 -0.75
N ILE A 404 -16.54 23.06 -1.62
CA ILE A 404 -17.06 22.79 -2.95
C ILE A 404 -18.20 21.76 -2.86
N LEU A 405 -18.03 20.69 -2.08
CA LEU A 405 -19.04 19.64 -1.91
C LEU A 405 -20.18 20.06 -0.98
N GLY A 406 -19.97 21.09 -0.15
CA GLY A 406 -20.99 21.66 0.72
C GLY A 406 -21.56 20.64 1.71
N ASP A 407 -22.88 20.61 1.84
CA ASP A 407 -23.60 19.71 2.74
C ASP A 407 -23.50 18.23 2.32
N ASP A 408 -23.17 17.96 1.05
CA ASP A 408 -23.00 16.60 0.55
C ASP A 408 -21.55 16.07 0.72
N TYR A 409 -20.65 16.86 1.31
CA TYR A 409 -19.32 16.39 1.70
C TYR A 409 -19.43 15.21 2.66
N GLN A 410 -18.73 14.13 2.34
CA GLN A 410 -18.57 13.00 3.24
C GLN A 410 -17.12 12.89 3.68
N MET A 411 -16.91 12.62 4.96
CA MET A 411 -15.60 12.50 5.58
C MET A 411 -14.76 11.38 4.95
N ARG A 412 -15.39 10.33 4.41
CA ARG A 412 -14.70 9.29 3.63
C ARG A 412 -13.97 9.78 2.37
N TYR A 413 -14.29 10.99 1.86
CA TYR A 413 -13.55 11.61 0.75
C TYR A 413 -12.27 12.28 1.22
N GLU A 414 -12.17 12.59 2.52
CA GLU A 414 -10.94 13.04 3.16
C GLU A 414 -9.87 11.97 2.92
N HIS A 415 -8.67 12.42 2.53
CA HIS A 415 -7.51 11.57 2.22
C HIS A 415 -7.60 10.70 0.96
N VAL A 416 -8.79 10.54 0.40
CA VAL A 416 -9.07 9.76 -0.79
C VAL A 416 -8.99 10.62 -2.05
N LEU A 417 -9.63 11.80 -1.99
CA LEU A 417 -9.74 12.66 -3.13
C LEU A 417 -8.54 13.60 -3.16
N ARG A 418 -7.55 13.25 -3.97
CA ARG A 418 -6.40 14.14 -4.20
C ARG A 418 -6.90 15.43 -4.86
N TYR A 419 -6.66 16.57 -4.21
CA TYR A 419 -6.84 17.86 -4.87
C TYR A 419 -5.66 18.13 -5.80
N ILE A 420 -5.97 18.52 -7.03
CA ILE A 420 -5.00 18.96 -8.03
C ILE A 420 -5.16 20.46 -8.18
N ASP A 421 -4.08 21.20 -7.92
CA ASP A 421 -4.11 22.65 -8.05
C ASP A 421 -4.40 23.02 -9.52
N PRO A 422 -5.41 23.86 -9.80
CA PRO A 422 -5.74 24.28 -11.16
C PRO A 422 -4.59 25.03 -11.85
N HIS A 423 -3.58 25.54 -11.12
CA HIS A 423 -2.38 26.14 -11.72
C HIS A 423 -1.41 25.08 -12.27
N ASP A 424 -1.45 23.85 -11.74
CA ASP A 424 -0.64 22.73 -12.23
C ASP A 424 -1.24 22.12 -13.52
N VAL A 425 -2.47 22.49 -13.88
CA VAL A 425 -3.18 21.97 -15.05
C VAL A 425 -3.22 23.04 -16.14
N HIS A 426 -2.60 22.74 -17.28
CA HIS A 426 -2.43 23.66 -18.39
C HIS A 426 -2.73 22.97 -19.73
N SER A 427 -2.55 23.69 -20.84
CA SER A 427 -2.80 23.18 -22.19
C SER A 427 -4.20 22.58 -22.38
N ILE A 428 -5.20 23.16 -21.69
CA ILE A 428 -6.60 22.70 -21.73
C ILE A 428 -7.16 22.92 -23.14
N SER A 429 -7.79 21.88 -23.70
CA SER A 429 -8.36 21.93 -25.04
C SER A 429 -9.49 22.97 -25.12
N THR A 430 -9.48 23.78 -26.19
CA THR A 430 -10.51 24.80 -26.42
C THR A 430 -11.87 24.21 -26.75
N ASP A 431 -11.86 23.04 -27.39
CA ASP A 431 -13.01 22.23 -27.73
C ASP A 431 -13.02 20.96 -26.87
N PRO A 432 -14.20 20.48 -26.48
CA PRO A 432 -14.30 19.25 -25.71
C PRO A 432 -13.90 18.04 -26.57
N LEU A 433 -13.21 17.08 -25.94
CA LEU A 433 -12.91 15.76 -26.53
C LEU A 433 -14.17 14.91 -26.67
N GLY A 434 -15.16 15.15 -25.81
CA GLY A 434 -16.47 14.50 -25.84
C GLY A 434 -17.48 15.28 -25.01
N GLU A 435 -18.71 15.31 -25.49
CA GLU A 435 -19.85 15.94 -24.81
C GLU A 435 -21.06 15.00 -24.89
N GLY A 436 -21.71 14.77 -23.76
CA GLY A 436 -22.89 13.92 -23.67
C GLY A 436 -23.85 14.38 -22.59
N GLU A 437 -24.94 13.62 -22.41
CA GLU A 437 -25.97 13.92 -21.41
C GLU A 437 -25.42 13.93 -19.96
N ASN A 438 -24.30 13.24 -19.74
CA ASN A 438 -23.70 13.07 -18.43
C ASN A 438 -22.64 14.10 -18.09
N GLY A 439 -22.12 14.84 -19.08
CA GLY A 439 -21.04 15.77 -18.85
C GLY A 439 -20.27 16.15 -20.11
N VAL A 440 -19.20 16.89 -19.89
CA VAL A 440 -18.25 17.32 -20.92
C VAL A 440 -16.84 16.97 -20.50
N VAL A 441 -16.01 16.63 -21.48
CA VAL A 441 -14.66 16.09 -21.29
C VAL A 441 -13.66 16.95 -22.04
N TYR A 442 -12.65 17.46 -21.36
CA TYR A 442 -11.57 18.26 -21.94
C TYR A 442 -10.23 17.53 -21.85
N GLY A 443 -9.37 17.70 -22.85
CA GLY A 443 -7.99 17.26 -22.76
C GLY A 443 -7.15 18.32 -22.07
N ALA A 444 -6.18 17.94 -21.25
CA ALA A 444 -5.24 18.86 -20.64
C ALA A 444 -3.89 18.17 -20.37
N THR A 445 -2.94 18.95 -19.88
CA THR A 445 -1.67 18.47 -19.34
C THR A 445 -1.61 18.85 -17.87
N TRP A 446 -1.23 17.90 -17.02
CA TRP A 446 -0.96 18.16 -15.62
C TRP A 446 0.54 18.09 -15.37
N THR A 447 1.12 19.20 -14.89
CA THR A 447 2.46 19.18 -14.33
C THR A 447 2.38 18.56 -12.96
N GLN A 448 2.75 17.28 -12.84
CA GLN A 448 2.73 16.62 -11.55
C GLN A 448 3.80 17.28 -10.66
N PRO A 449 3.41 17.85 -9.51
CA PRO A 449 4.37 18.47 -8.61
C PRO A 449 5.35 17.44 -8.04
N PRO A 450 6.53 17.91 -7.58
CA PRO A 450 7.48 17.14 -6.81
C PRO A 450 6.83 16.13 -5.85
N ALA A 451 7.15 14.86 -6.06
CA ALA A 451 6.85 13.85 -5.07
C ALA A 451 7.82 14.06 -3.92
N PHE A 452 7.29 14.15 -2.71
CA PHE A 452 8.09 14.17 -1.50
C PHE A 452 8.63 12.76 -1.20
N LEU A 453 7.79 11.74 -1.40
CA LEU A 453 8.16 10.34 -1.22
C LEU A 453 8.91 9.80 -2.45
N CYS A 454 10.08 9.19 -2.24
CA CYS A 454 10.92 8.66 -3.32
C CYS A 454 10.26 7.46 -4.01
N THR A 455 9.36 6.76 -3.32
CA THR A 455 8.52 5.67 -3.85
C THR A 455 7.53 6.11 -4.92
N MET A 456 7.31 7.41 -5.07
CA MET A 456 6.47 7.96 -6.13
C MET A 456 7.36 8.31 -7.33
N GLN A 457 6.86 8.10 -8.56
CA GLN A 457 7.69 8.35 -9.74
C GLN A 457 8.18 9.81 -9.78
N PRO A 458 9.45 10.04 -10.16
CA PRO A 458 10.02 11.38 -10.20
C PRO A 458 9.21 12.33 -11.08
N SER A 459 9.22 13.56 -10.63
CA SER A 459 8.13 14.52 -10.66
C SER A 459 8.36 15.69 -11.61
N GLU A 460 8.93 15.39 -12.78
CA GLU A 460 9.02 16.33 -13.89
C GLU A 460 8.38 15.73 -15.13
N SER A 461 7.34 14.91 -14.94
CA SER A 461 6.55 14.42 -16.06
C SER A 461 5.30 15.30 -16.20
N GLU A 462 5.23 15.99 -17.33
CA GLU A 462 3.95 16.42 -17.87
C GLU A 462 3.11 15.17 -18.13
N VAL A 463 2.03 15.01 -17.36
CA VAL A 463 1.11 13.89 -17.51
C VAL A 463 -0.06 14.34 -18.39
N PRO A 464 -0.29 13.71 -19.55
CA PRO A 464 -1.51 13.93 -20.31
C PRO A 464 -2.72 13.50 -19.47
N VAL A 465 -3.66 14.41 -19.26
CA VAL A 465 -4.86 14.16 -18.46
C VAL A 465 -6.14 14.53 -19.21
N VAL A 466 -7.24 14.05 -18.66
CA VAL A 466 -8.60 14.37 -19.08
C VAL A 466 -9.34 14.97 -17.90
N LEU A 467 -10.00 16.11 -18.15
CA LEU A 467 -10.86 16.80 -17.19
C LEU A 467 -12.31 16.49 -17.52
N LYS A 468 -12.98 15.73 -16.66
CA LYS A 468 -14.41 15.42 -16.79
C LYS A 468 -15.23 16.33 -15.88
N GLN A 469 -16.13 17.10 -16.48
CA GLN A 469 -17.14 17.88 -15.80
C GLN A 469 -18.47 17.13 -15.85
N VAL A 470 -19.09 16.90 -14.71
CA VAL A 470 -20.40 16.23 -14.64
C VAL A 470 -21.52 17.27 -14.73
N HIS A 471 -22.48 17.03 -15.63
CA HIS A 471 -23.63 17.92 -15.79
C HIS A 471 -24.75 17.58 -14.78
N PRO A 472 -25.42 18.59 -14.18
CA PRO A 472 -26.69 18.37 -13.48
C PRO A 472 -27.73 17.75 -14.42
N LYS A 473 -28.60 16.87 -13.91
CA LYS A 473 -29.78 16.45 -14.69
C LYS A 473 -30.75 17.62 -14.84
N PHE A 474 -31.40 17.71 -15.99
CA PHE A 474 -32.39 18.74 -16.26
C PHE A 474 -33.53 18.67 -15.21
N GLY A 475 -33.68 19.73 -14.41
CA GLY A 475 -34.69 19.80 -13.34
C GLY A 475 -34.22 19.39 -11.94
N GLU A 476 -32.99 18.90 -11.78
CA GLU A 476 -32.35 18.80 -10.46
C GLU A 476 -31.53 20.08 -10.20
N PRO A 477 -31.86 20.86 -9.14
CA PRO A 477 -31.20 22.13 -8.88
C PRO A 477 -29.70 21.98 -8.56
N ASP A 478 -29.26 20.81 -8.08
CA ASP A 478 -27.86 20.55 -7.73
C ASP A 478 -27.30 19.32 -8.46
N GLY A 479 -26.49 19.55 -9.50
CA GLY A 479 -25.73 18.50 -10.18
C GLY A 479 -24.67 17.81 -9.31
N ILE A 480 -24.51 18.28 -8.07
CA ILE A 480 -23.60 17.76 -7.06
C ILE A 480 -23.96 16.31 -6.72
N ARG A 481 -25.24 15.95 -6.56
CA ARG A 481 -25.65 14.57 -6.21
C ARG A 481 -25.26 13.53 -7.26
N LYS A 482 -25.43 13.84 -8.54
CA LYS A 482 -24.99 12.96 -9.62
C LYS A 482 -23.46 12.87 -9.68
N SER A 483 -22.80 14.01 -9.53
CA SER A 483 -21.32 14.08 -9.46
C SER A 483 -20.78 13.24 -8.31
N LEU A 484 -21.47 13.24 -7.16
CA LEU A 484 -21.12 12.46 -5.99
C LEU A 484 -21.41 10.97 -6.14
N ARG A 485 -22.53 10.61 -6.77
CA ARG A 485 -22.79 9.21 -7.11
C ARG A 485 -21.72 8.67 -8.06
N GLU A 486 -21.36 9.46 -9.07
CA GLU A 486 -20.27 9.09 -9.97
C GLU A 486 -18.94 9.04 -9.23
N LEU A 487 -18.62 10.03 -8.39
CA LEU A 487 -17.44 10.03 -7.54
C LEU A 487 -17.39 8.79 -6.65
N ASP A 488 -18.51 8.39 -6.06
CA ASP A 488 -18.61 7.21 -5.19
C ASP A 488 -18.33 5.92 -5.94
N ILE A 489 -18.92 5.75 -7.12
CA ILE A 489 -18.73 4.56 -7.95
C ILE A 489 -17.31 4.54 -8.50
N THR A 490 -16.85 5.65 -9.08
CA THR A 490 -15.48 5.84 -9.58
C THR A 490 -14.47 5.60 -8.48
N PHE A 491 -14.69 6.13 -7.28
CA PHE A 491 -13.85 5.86 -6.13
C PHE A 491 -13.80 4.37 -5.85
N GLN A 492 -14.94 3.71 -5.60
CA GLN A 492 -14.95 2.28 -5.28
C GLN A 492 -14.37 1.40 -6.38
N ALA A 493 -14.54 1.80 -7.64
CA ALA A 493 -14.02 1.10 -8.79
C ALA A 493 -12.52 1.33 -8.99
N LEU A 494 -11.96 2.45 -8.53
CA LEU A 494 -10.62 2.90 -8.90
C LEU A 494 -9.68 3.16 -7.71
N VAL A 495 -10.05 2.83 -6.47
CA VAL A 495 -9.08 2.88 -5.35
C VAL A 495 -7.95 1.90 -5.63
N GLY A 496 -6.78 2.43 -5.96
CA GLY A 496 -5.59 1.69 -6.33
C GLY A 496 -5.29 1.67 -7.81
N ALA A 497 -4.35 0.81 -8.22
CA ALA A 497 -4.14 0.52 -9.63
C ALA A 497 -5.45 -0.07 -10.17
N GLY A 498 -6.27 0.76 -10.83
CA GLY A 498 -7.57 0.43 -11.40
C GLY A 498 -7.40 -0.54 -12.56
N ALA A 499 -7.01 -1.77 -12.28
CA ALA A 499 -6.69 -2.71 -13.32
C ALA A 499 -7.95 -2.96 -14.18
N GLY A 500 -7.82 -2.62 -15.46
CA GLY A 500 -8.91 -2.64 -16.44
C GLY A 500 -9.76 -1.37 -16.54
N CYS A 501 -9.47 -0.30 -15.79
CA CYS A 501 -10.13 1.00 -15.89
C CYS A 501 -9.11 2.14 -16.02
N VAL A 502 -9.55 3.31 -16.46
CA VAL A 502 -8.69 4.51 -16.50
C VAL A 502 -8.29 4.96 -15.09
N THR A 503 -7.02 5.34 -14.91
CA THR A 503 -6.51 5.83 -13.62
C THR A 503 -7.18 7.16 -13.25
N PHE A 504 -7.85 7.20 -12.10
CA PHE A 504 -8.33 8.43 -11.48
C PHE A 504 -7.19 9.08 -10.68
N LEU A 505 -6.89 10.34 -10.97
CA LEU A 505 -5.74 11.05 -10.40
C LEU A 505 -6.16 12.03 -9.29
N GLY A 506 -7.41 12.45 -9.26
CA GLY A 506 -7.92 13.41 -8.28
C GLY A 506 -9.03 14.31 -8.82
N ALA A 507 -9.27 15.41 -8.12
CA ALA A 507 -10.21 16.44 -8.54
C ALA A 507 -9.55 17.82 -8.50
N THR A 508 -9.99 18.69 -9.42
CA THR A 508 -9.59 20.10 -9.47
C THR A 508 -10.83 20.98 -9.60
N ALA A 509 -10.67 22.29 -9.41
CA ALA A 509 -11.76 23.24 -9.47
C ALA A 509 -11.40 24.42 -10.37
N PHE A 510 -12.18 24.61 -11.44
CA PHE A 510 -12.00 25.72 -12.38
C PHE A 510 -13.17 26.69 -12.33
N ALA A 511 -12.85 27.95 -12.60
CA ALA A 511 -13.81 28.97 -12.98
C ALA A 511 -14.47 28.58 -14.32
N VAL A 512 -15.79 28.69 -14.42
CA VAL A 512 -16.52 28.48 -15.69
C VAL A 512 -17.42 29.66 -16.03
N ASP A 513 -17.70 29.86 -17.32
CA ASP A 513 -18.69 30.82 -17.80
C ASP A 513 -20.13 30.32 -17.63
N GLU A 514 -21.11 31.14 -18.03
CA GLU A 514 -22.54 30.80 -17.97
C GLU A 514 -22.90 29.55 -18.79
N MET A 515 -22.09 29.23 -19.82
CA MET A 515 -22.25 28.03 -20.65
C MET A 515 -21.51 26.83 -20.08
N GLY A 516 -20.80 26.98 -18.95
CA GLY A 516 -20.04 25.92 -18.31
C GLY A 516 -18.66 25.68 -18.90
N LYS A 517 -18.16 26.56 -19.78
CA LYS A 517 -16.82 26.45 -20.37
C LYS A 517 -15.76 27.00 -19.41
N ILE A 518 -14.62 26.29 -19.31
CA ILE A 518 -13.49 26.69 -18.47
C ILE A 518 -13.00 28.09 -18.85
N LEU A 519 -12.93 28.99 -17.87
CA LEU A 519 -12.32 30.31 -17.98
C LEU A 519 -10.82 30.19 -17.71
N ALA A 520 -9.97 30.69 -18.62
CA ALA A 520 -8.53 30.68 -18.44
C ALA A 520 -8.12 31.40 -17.14
N ASN A 521 -7.17 30.82 -16.39
CA ASN A 521 -6.68 31.33 -15.10
C ASN A 521 -6.10 32.76 -15.15
N ASP A 522 -5.76 33.27 -16.34
CA ASP A 522 -5.07 34.55 -16.52
C ASP A 522 -5.99 35.79 -16.46
N LYS A 523 -7.32 35.61 -16.39
CA LYS A 523 -8.27 36.73 -16.34
C LYS A 523 -8.72 37.01 -14.90
N PRO A 524 -8.69 38.28 -14.45
CA PRO A 524 -9.15 38.62 -13.10
C PRO A 524 -10.60 38.17 -12.89
N PRO A 525 -10.97 37.79 -11.66
CA PRO A 525 -12.27 37.22 -11.38
C PRO A 525 -13.36 38.22 -11.76
N ILE A 526 -14.19 37.86 -12.73
CA ILE A 526 -15.49 38.51 -12.94
C ILE A 526 -16.29 38.21 -11.67
N SER A 527 -16.99 39.19 -11.12
CA SER A 527 -17.65 39.11 -9.80
C SER A 527 -18.71 38.00 -9.66
N ASP A 528 -19.07 37.31 -10.75
CA ASP A 528 -20.09 36.25 -10.83
C ASP A 528 -19.53 34.85 -11.24
N VAL A 529 -18.22 34.63 -11.14
CA VAL A 529 -17.61 33.34 -11.54
C VAL A 529 -18.02 32.20 -10.60
N THR A 530 -18.71 31.20 -11.15
CA THR A 530 -19.01 29.95 -10.46
C THR A 530 -17.82 28.99 -10.62
N LYS A 531 -17.28 28.46 -9.51
CA LYS A 531 -16.29 27.38 -9.56
C LYS A 531 -17.00 26.04 -9.72
N ARG A 532 -16.50 25.16 -10.60
CA ARG A 532 -17.00 23.80 -10.78
C ARG A 532 -15.90 22.76 -10.61
N ILE A 533 -16.29 21.58 -10.14
CA ILE A 533 -15.40 20.42 -9.99
C ILE A 533 -15.17 19.77 -11.34
N PHE A 534 -13.93 19.39 -11.56
CA PHE A 534 -13.51 18.51 -12.64
C PHE A 534 -12.80 17.30 -12.04
N PHE A 535 -13.22 16.11 -12.47
CA PHE A 535 -12.50 14.87 -12.17
C PHE A 535 -11.35 14.72 -13.15
N VAL A 536 -10.16 14.44 -12.62
CA VAL A 536 -8.93 14.34 -13.39
C VAL A 536 -8.58 12.87 -13.56
N PHE A 537 -8.51 12.43 -14.80
CA PHE A 537 -8.14 11.06 -15.18
C PHE A 537 -6.88 11.09 -16.04
N GLN A 538 -6.09 10.02 -16.00
CA GLN A 538 -5.01 9.85 -16.94
C GLN A 538 -5.56 9.72 -18.37
N ARG A 539 -4.98 10.42 -19.33
CA ARG A 539 -5.43 10.36 -20.73
C ARG A 539 -4.90 9.09 -21.40
N ALA A 540 -5.80 8.33 -22.03
CA ALA A 540 -5.43 7.20 -22.87
C ALA A 540 -4.77 7.67 -24.19
N SER A 541 -3.67 7.03 -24.58
CA SER A 541 -2.84 7.50 -25.71
C SER A 541 -3.46 7.28 -27.10
N GLU A 542 -4.32 6.27 -27.26
CA GLU A 542 -4.81 5.83 -28.57
C GLU A 542 -6.31 6.10 -28.80
N GLY A 543 -6.99 6.77 -27.86
CA GLY A 543 -8.41 7.11 -27.99
C GLY A 543 -9.35 5.92 -27.72
N THR A 544 -10.52 5.90 -28.37
CA THR A 544 -11.56 4.87 -28.15
C THR A 544 -11.25 3.58 -28.90
N LEU A 545 -11.80 2.45 -28.43
CA LEU A 545 -11.58 1.13 -29.01
C LEU A 545 -11.87 1.08 -30.52
N LEU A 546 -12.99 1.64 -30.97
CA LEU A 546 -13.35 1.59 -32.39
C LEU A 546 -12.41 2.43 -33.25
N ALA A 547 -12.02 3.62 -32.78
CA ALA A 547 -11.08 4.47 -33.51
C ALA A 547 -9.71 3.78 -33.63
N PHE A 548 -9.24 3.18 -32.53
CA PHE A 548 -8.00 2.42 -32.50
C PHE A 548 -8.04 1.22 -33.44
N LEU A 549 -9.05 0.33 -33.31
CA LEU A 549 -9.17 -0.86 -34.17
C LEU A 549 -9.31 -0.50 -35.65
N HIS A 550 -10.04 0.57 -35.97
CA HIS A 550 -10.16 1.04 -37.36
C HIS A 550 -8.78 1.40 -37.93
N ASN A 551 -7.97 2.15 -37.18
CA ASN A 551 -6.64 2.56 -37.62
C ASN A 551 -5.68 1.36 -37.71
N GLU A 552 -5.70 0.45 -36.73
CA GLU A 552 -4.82 -0.73 -36.73
C GLU A 552 -5.18 -1.72 -37.84
N PHE A 553 -6.45 -1.93 -38.16
CA PHE A 553 -6.84 -2.85 -39.23
C PHE A 553 -6.44 -2.37 -40.64
N GLU A 554 -6.07 -1.10 -40.80
CA GLU A 554 -5.43 -0.62 -42.03
C GLU A 554 -3.99 -1.10 -42.17
N THR A 555 -3.31 -1.45 -41.07
CA THR A 555 -1.87 -1.77 -41.03
C THR A 555 -1.57 -3.25 -40.73
N VAL A 556 -2.38 -3.91 -39.89
CA VAL A 556 -2.27 -5.34 -39.57
C VAL A 556 -3.31 -6.16 -40.31
N SER A 557 -2.89 -7.29 -40.89
CA SER A 557 -3.76 -8.18 -41.68
C SER A 557 -3.81 -9.62 -41.16
N GLY A 558 -4.91 -10.30 -41.45
CA GLY A 558 -5.08 -11.74 -41.21
C GLY A 558 -5.13 -12.08 -39.73
N ILE A 559 -4.24 -12.96 -39.28
CA ILE A 559 -4.24 -13.51 -37.92
C ILE A 559 -3.96 -12.45 -36.85
N ASN A 560 -3.12 -11.45 -37.15
CA ASN A 560 -2.73 -10.42 -36.19
C ASN A 560 -3.90 -9.50 -35.83
N SER A 561 -4.77 -9.20 -36.80
CA SER A 561 -6.00 -8.42 -36.55
C SER A 561 -6.93 -9.18 -35.60
N TRP A 562 -7.03 -10.50 -35.73
CA TRP A 562 -7.81 -11.34 -34.82
C TRP A 562 -7.19 -11.45 -33.43
N MET A 563 -5.85 -11.54 -33.34
CA MET A 563 -5.16 -11.50 -32.05
C MET A 563 -5.48 -10.20 -31.31
N LEU A 564 -5.41 -9.04 -31.98
CA LEU A 564 -5.75 -7.76 -31.38
C LEU A 564 -7.19 -7.71 -30.84
N VAL A 565 -8.15 -8.30 -31.57
CA VAL A 565 -9.54 -8.43 -31.10
C VAL A 565 -9.61 -9.32 -29.86
N VAL A 566 -8.96 -10.48 -29.88
CA VAL A 566 -8.95 -11.42 -28.73
C VAL A 566 -8.30 -10.78 -27.50
N ASP A 567 -7.20 -10.06 -27.68
CA ASP A 567 -6.49 -9.36 -26.61
C ASP A 567 -7.37 -8.24 -26.02
N SER A 568 -8.08 -7.51 -26.87
CA SER A 568 -9.03 -6.47 -26.44
C SER A 568 -10.17 -7.06 -25.61
N LEU A 569 -10.80 -8.14 -26.09
CA LEU A 569 -11.90 -8.81 -25.38
C LEU A 569 -11.44 -9.42 -24.06
N SER A 570 -10.26 -10.04 -24.04
CA SER A 570 -9.68 -10.61 -22.82
C SER A 570 -9.39 -9.52 -21.79
N SER A 571 -8.85 -8.39 -22.22
CA SER A 571 -8.57 -7.23 -21.35
C SER A 571 -9.86 -6.62 -20.80
N ILE A 572 -10.88 -6.43 -21.63
CA ILE A 572 -12.19 -5.91 -21.21
C ILE A 572 -12.85 -6.88 -20.22
N ALA A 573 -12.84 -8.18 -20.50
CA ALA A 573 -13.38 -9.20 -19.60
C ALA A 573 -12.64 -9.20 -18.25
N GLY A 574 -11.31 -9.08 -18.26
CA GLY A 574 -10.50 -8.94 -17.05
C GLY A 574 -10.83 -7.67 -16.25
N GLY A 575 -11.07 -6.54 -16.92
CA GLY A 575 -11.51 -5.30 -16.25
C GLY A 575 -12.90 -5.42 -15.63
N LEU A 576 -13.84 -6.04 -16.34
CA LEU A 576 -15.19 -6.29 -15.82
C LEU A 576 -15.20 -7.28 -14.65
N ASP A 577 -14.42 -8.34 -14.73
CA ASP A 577 -14.25 -9.30 -13.62
C ASP A 577 -13.76 -8.60 -12.35
N GLN A 578 -12.81 -7.66 -12.49
CA GLN A 578 -12.32 -6.87 -11.37
C GLN A 578 -13.37 -5.92 -10.78
N LEU A 579 -14.14 -5.23 -11.63
CA LEU A 579 -15.28 -4.42 -11.17
C LEU A 579 -16.30 -5.28 -10.41
N HIS A 580 -16.65 -6.46 -10.95
CA HIS A 580 -17.61 -7.36 -10.32
C HIS A 580 -17.11 -7.93 -8.99
N LYS A 581 -15.81 -8.27 -8.87
CA LYS A 581 -15.19 -8.67 -7.59
C LYS A 581 -15.28 -7.57 -6.52
N ARG A 582 -15.36 -6.31 -6.94
CA ARG A 582 -15.61 -5.14 -6.07
C ARG A 582 -17.09 -4.87 -5.83
N GLY A 583 -17.98 -5.72 -6.33
CA GLY A 583 -19.42 -5.56 -6.22
C GLY A 583 -19.98 -4.46 -7.12
N ILE A 584 -19.27 -4.07 -8.19
CA ILE A 584 -19.67 -2.96 -9.07
C ILE A 584 -20.05 -3.49 -10.44
N VAL A 585 -21.25 -3.15 -10.90
CA VAL A 585 -21.69 -3.32 -12.28
C VAL A 585 -21.44 -2.00 -13.02
N HIS A 586 -20.79 -2.06 -14.18
CA HIS A 586 -20.49 -0.86 -14.99
C HIS A 586 -21.76 -0.18 -15.53
N GLY A 587 -22.76 -0.95 -15.95
CA GLY A 587 -24.06 -0.43 -16.37
C GLY A 587 -24.16 0.14 -17.79
N ASP A 588 -23.04 0.43 -18.47
CA ASP A 588 -23.05 1.01 -19.84
C ASP A 588 -21.80 0.62 -20.66
N VAL A 589 -21.55 -0.70 -20.77
CA VAL A 589 -20.39 -1.22 -21.51
C VAL A 589 -20.66 -1.18 -23.01
N HIS A 590 -19.96 -0.30 -23.72
CA HIS A 590 -19.96 -0.24 -25.18
C HIS A 590 -18.60 0.24 -25.70
N PRO A 591 -18.29 0.07 -27.01
CA PRO A 591 -16.96 0.41 -27.55
C PRO A 591 -16.55 1.89 -27.43
N GLY A 592 -17.49 2.79 -27.14
CA GLY A 592 -17.21 4.20 -26.86
C GLY A 592 -16.73 4.45 -25.43
N ASN A 593 -17.08 3.54 -24.50
CA ASN A 593 -16.65 3.55 -23.10
C ASN A 593 -15.44 2.63 -22.86
N ILE A 594 -14.71 2.31 -23.92
CA ILE A 594 -13.45 1.57 -23.85
C ILE A 594 -12.40 2.42 -24.55
N VAL A 595 -11.32 2.74 -23.84
CA VAL A 595 -10.18 3.50 -24.35
C VAL A 595 -8.93 2.64 -24.38
N VAL A 596 -7.98 3.02 -25.24
CA VAL A 596 -6.76 2.26 -25.47
C VAL A 596 -5.54 3.12 -25.11
N THR A 597 -4.61 2.55 -24.35
CA THR A 597 -3.35 3.20 -24.01
C THR A 597 -2.18 2.26 -24.23
N LYS A 598 -1.05 2.79 -24.67
CA LYS A 598 0.21 2.03 -24.75
C LYS A 598 0.89 2.05 -23.39
N GLN A 599 1.20 0.87 -22.85
CA GLN A 599 2.09 0.72 -21.72
C GLN A 599 3.47 0.33 -22.21
N PHE A 600 4.48 1.11 -21.86
CA PHE A 600 5.87 0.82 -22.18
C PHE A 600 6.54 0.04 -21.04
N TYR A 601 7.23 -1.04 -21.38
CA TYR A 601 8.04 -1.81 -20.45
C TYR A 601 9.53 -1.59 -20.80
N PRO A 602 10.24 -0.71 -20.07
CA PRO A 602 11.61 -0.31 -20.41
C PRO A 602 12.58 -1.50 -20.49
N ASN A 603 12.37 -2.49 -19.64
CA ASN A 603 13.24 -3.67 -19.54
C ASN A 603 13.11 -4.59 -20.76
N GLU A 604 11.96 -4.58 -21.43
CA GLU A 604 11.69 -5.43 -22.60
C GLU A 604 11.79 -4.65 -23.91
N GLN A 605 11.83 -3.31 -23.85
CA GLN A 605 11.71 -2.41 -25.01
C GLN A 605 10.45 -2.68 -25.86
N VAL A 606 9.43 -3.28 -25.24
CA VAL A 606 8.13 -3.56 -25.86
C VAL A 606 7.09 -2.62 -25.27
N SER A 607 6.12 -2.23 -26.11
CA SER A 607 4.90 -1.57 -25.67
C SER A 607 3.70 -2.49 -25.89
N GLU A 608 2.85 -2.63 -24.88
CA GLU A 608 1.60 -3.38 -24.98
C GLU A 608 0.40 -2.44 -25.00
N ASN A 609 -0.66 -2.85 -25.72
CA ASN A 609 -1.92 -2.13 -25.71
C ASN A 609 -2.75 -2.57 -24.51
N LYS A 610 -3.16 -1.60 -23.68
CA LYS A 610 -4.11 -1.80 -22.60
C LYS A 610 -5.46 -1.21 -22.96
N PHE A 611 -6.50 -2.01 -22.78
CA PHE A 611 -7.89 -1.65 -23.02
C PHE A 611 -8.55 -1.37 -21.68
N LEU A 612 -9.03 -0.14 -21.49
CA LEU A 612 -9.48 0.37 -20.21
C LEU A 612 -10.93 0.81 -20.29
N LEU A 613 -11.72 0.44 -19.29
CA LEU A 613 -13.09 0.88 -19.11
C LEU A 613 -13.10 2.35 -18.61
N ILE A 614 -14.05 3.13 -19.11
CA ILE A 614 -14.30 4.51 -18.70
C ILE A 614 -15.80 4.73 -18.45
N ASP A 615 -16.13 5.89 -17.88
CA ASP A 615 -17.52 6.33 -17.65
C ASP A 615 -18.36 5.38 -16.77
N LEU A 616 -18.01 5.35 -15.49
CA LEU A 616 -18.72 4.59 -14.46
C LEU A 616 -19.95 5.32 -13.90
N GLY A 617 -20.39 6.43 -14.52
CA GLY A 617 -21.50 7.25 -14.03
C GLY A 617 -22.85 6.52 -14.00
N GLU A 618 -23.02 5.51 -14.86
CA GLU A 618 -24.20 4.62 -14.86
C GLU A 618 -24.02 3.36 -14.02
N GLY A 619 -22.88 3.25 -13.33
CA GLY A 619 -22.58 2.09 -12.50
C GLY A 619 -23.55 1.93 -11.33
N SER A 620 -23.60 0.71 -10.82
CA SER A 620 -24.41 0.36 -9.66
C SER A 620 -23.74 -0.73 -8.84
N ARG A 621 -24.03 -0.73 -7.53
CA ARG A 621 -23.59 -1.82 -6.64
C ARG A 621 -24.47 -3.05 -6.82
N LEU A 622 -23.84 -4.22 -6.78
CA LEU A 622 -24.51 -5.50 -6.56
C LEU A 622 -24.92 -5.57 -5.09
N SER A 623 -26.13 -5.14 -4.74
CA SER A 623 -26.67 -5.51 -3.43
C SER A 623 -27.05 -6.99 -3.44
N GLU A 624 -26.63 -7.76 -2.42
CA GLU A 624 -27.16 -9.10 -2.14
C GLU A 624 -28.68 -8.99 -1.90
N GLY A 625 -29.47 -9.14 -2.96
CA GLY A 625 -30.92 -8.92 -2.94
C GLY A 625 -31.50 -8.25 -4.19
N ALA A 626 -30.67 -7.71 -5.09
CA ALA A 626 -31.15 -7.12 -6.35
C ALA A 626 -31.39 -8.14 -7.48
N VAL A 627 -31.52 -9.43 -7.15
CA VAL A 627 -32.23 -10.36 -8.04
C VAL A 627 -33.71 -10.18 -7.74
N ALA A 628 -34.36 -9.37 -8.58
CA ALA A 628 -35.78 -9.10 -8.62
C ALA A 628 -36.36 -8.24 -7.48
N THR A 629 -36.51 -6.94 -7.74
CA THR A 629 -37.81 -6.27 -7.50
C THR A 629 -37.94 -4.98 -8.31
N SER A 630 -39.05 -4.90 -9.06
CA SER A 630 -39.64 -3.70 -9.68
C SER A 630 -38.95 -3.09 -10.92
N GLY A 631 -39.28 -3.62 -12.10
CA GLY A 631 -39.93 -2.86 -13.18
C GLY A 631 -39.20 -1.70 -13.90
N SER A 632 -38.03 -1.26 -13.47
CA SER A 632 -37.30 -0.16 -14.12
C SER A 632 -36.03 -0.69 -14.80
N ILE A 633 -36.19 -1.21 -16.01
CA ILE A 633 -35.10 -1.38 -16.96
C ILE A 633 -34.60 0.03 -17.30
N TYR A 634 -33.51 0.47 -16.65
CA TYR A 634 -32.84 1.71 -17.03
C TYR A 634 -32.07 1.45 -18.33
N LYS A 635 -32.68 1.84 -19.44
CA LYS A 635 -32.25 1.78 -20.86
C LYS A 635 -32.69 0.54 -21.64
N ILE A 636 -33.55 0.80 -22.63
CA ILE A 636 -33.73 -0.01 -23.84
C ILE A 636 -32.71 0.53 -24.85
N GLY A 637 -31.56 -0.13 -24.97
CA GLY A 637 -30.52 0.15 -25.97
C GLY A 637 -30.04 -1.15 -26.61
N PRO A 638 -29.30 -1.10 -27.72
CA PRO A 638 -28.84 -2.31 -28.43
C PRO A 638 -27.92 -3.21 -27.58
N TYR A 639 -27.33 -2.65 -26.51
CA TYR A 639 -26.40 -3.34 -25.61
C TYR A 639 -27.03 -3.77 -24.27
N ALA A 640 -28.31 -3.50 -24.05
CA ALA A 640 -28.99 -3.92 -22.82
C ALA A 640 -29.41 -5.41 -22.91
N ALA A 641 -29.17 -6.16 -21.83
CA ALA A 641 -29.71 -7.51 -21.72
C ALA A 641 -31.26 -7.46 -21.71
N ARG A 642 -31.91 -8.37 -22.43
CA ARG A 642 -33.36 -8.57 -22.27
C ARG A 642 -33.59 -9.25 -20.92
N GLY A 643 -34.35 -8.57 -20.05
CA GLY A 643 -34.82 -9.10 -18.77
C GLY A 643 -35.79 -10.26 -18.90
#